data_AF-A0A4V1XSJ3-F1
#
_entry.id   AF-A0A4V1XSJ3-F1
#
_cell.length_a   1.000
_cell.length_b   1.000
_cell.length_c   1.000
_cell.angle_alpha   90.00
_cell.angle_beta   90.00
_cell.angle_gamma   90.00
#
_symmetry.space_group_name_H-M   'P 1'
#
loop_
_entity.id
_entity.type
_entity.pdbx_description
1 polymer ?
#
loop_
_entity_poly.entity_id
_entity_poly.type
_entity_poly.pdbx_seq_one_letter_code
_entity_poly.pdbx_strand_id
1 'polypeptide(L)'
;MAPANDVPTDVEKAGQTGAEEHEGGHHLKDAIINRVAASSAAEKALVWRQDKRIVPLSAAIYFLCYLDRSNIGNAKVLNSSTGDDMQTDTGMSNYQFNIALMIFLIGYFLFEVPSNILLKKLRPSRWLAFLMFSWGAISAGLGGTHNFGQVTGVRFLLGAFEAGLFPGLVYYLTFWYKTNERSVRVAFILASATLAGAFGGAIAYGVGHMNMVRGLPGWRWLFILEGIPSMVSAFFVWFLLPDYPERASWLSESEKDLAAQRLHLEGAKGSAASLTWAETKATITDWRLYGHYAIYFAVSLPFSSLSLFTPSIVSGLGYSDLQAQLMTVPPWAVAYVCQITVSWLGDHFNARAYACSAAAAVGAVGFLVSALLPATEYAGRYGCLIVGAAGAFSCIPPMLGWLTSNMWSTASIGLAVALNVSIGAGLGQIPGVWIYKADEATRGYPTGHGVNCAMLFFVSLGALALRYYYALTNRRILTAAEGGPAPRFLTTDPVSASLEPVGVTPAGQLRRFRPAHRWPRVLFAGDPKARGGRLDKLAGNPAMVAALQGLGLPLSAAMTGKMSLIPPPLPPPPSRRPGNSTDETAVDGRCNISTFLRALPPNATLENVTAVPQGGSHGEGPANVAYPRDPEDLPALCAVTVRVASSPSSSFRFGLFLPDPGSTWNRRFLTVGNGGFAGGINWLEMGVGARYGFAALSTDTGHNSTGTQLEWALGRPESRTDWGWRAMHGSVELGKRLVEAYYAGIDDNEGRMDSNSNNSANKSVIEYSYYTGCSTGGRQGLKEAQISPGSFDGVLVGAPAWYTSRLNNWGTKVAQWNWPAGSPGHVPWTALRPLAREVSRRCDGADGVRDGIISAPERCALDFLADLACGVSGASAEGSTTVTPQSESVCLTEAQIGTLMRVYGDYVSESTGELIQPGLLPGSEWTMHVVLNYSGASPYAIGYERYFVLDDPGFGVSDFNDSVVEMSARSDPGGATADDYGAVAGAFRESGGKVLMYHGMADALVPTRGSDLYYNRTVEAMGGDLNATRDFFRYFLVPGMQHCGLTDVDAPWAFGGAYQAAVFGNRTHSVPGFEGDPGHDVLMALVDWVERGVPVDSFVATTWRSSEEPPSGILRQRPVCAYPKVAAWDGVGDVDRPDSWSCA
;
A
#
# COMPACT_ATOMS: atom_id res chain seq x y z
N MET A 1 -9.43 67.55 44.21
CA MET A 1 -8.23 68.34 43.79
C MET A 1 -8.23 68.41 42.27
N ALA A 2 -7.56 69.40 41.68
CA ALA A 2 -7.74 69.76 40.26
C ALA A 2 -7.06 68.79 39.27
N PRO A 3 -7.61 68.62 38.05
CA PRO A 3 -6.99 67.88 36.94
C PRO A 3 -6.13 68.78 36.03
N ALA A 4 -5.35 68.15 35.15
CA ALA A 4 -4.63 68.73 34.01
C ALA A 4 -4.22 67.59 33.05
N ASN A 5 -4.27 67.68 31.72
CA ASN A 5 -4.77 68.72 30.80
C ASN A 5 -5.34 68.09 29.51
N ASP A 6 -6.23 68.84 28.84
CA ASP A 6 -6.82 68.63 27.51
C ASP A 6 -5.84 69.10 26.37
N VAL A 7 -5.77 68.53 25.13
CA VAL A 7 -6.62 68.71 23.89
C VAL A 7 -6.57 70.17 23.34
N PRO A 8 -6.75 70.57 22.03
CA PRO A 8 -6.89 69.90 20.70
C PRO A 8 -6.00 70.48 19.52
N THR A 9 -6.38 70.18 18.26
CA THR A 9 -6.64 71.10 17.08
C THR A 9 -5.80 71.09 15.78
N ASP A 10 -6.51 71.46 14.69
CA ASP A 10 -6.16 71.80 13.29
C ASP A 10 -5.70 70.67 12.33
N VAL A 11 -6.30 70.38 11.15
CA VAL A 11 -7.22 71.00 10.15
C VAL A 11 -6.54 71.64 8.92
N GLU A 12 -6.74 70.96 7.77
CA GLU A 12 -6.64 71.37 6.34
C GLU A 12 -5.67 72.48 5.86
N LYS A 13 -4.79 72.14 4.88
CA LYS A 13 -4.99 72.56 3.47
C LYS A 13 -4.06 71.95 2.40
N ALA A 14 -4.71 71.40 1.37
CA ALA A 14 -4.40 71.26 -0.06
C ALA A 14 -2.97 71.47 -0.63
N GLY A 15 -2.56 70.54 -1.51
CA GLY A 15 -1.52 70.73 -2.54
C GLY A 15 -1.36 69.48 -3.43
N GLN A 16 -1.49 69.61 -4.76
CA GLN A 16 -1.29 68.52 -5.73
C GLN A 16 0.14 68.53 -6.27
N THR A 17 0.77 67.36 -6.47
CA THR A 17 1.51 66.96 -7.70
C THR A 17 2.12 65.55 -7.54
N GLY A 18 2.39 64.88 -8.67
CA GLY A 18 3.30 63.74 -8.74
C GLY A 18 2.61 62.36 -8.67
N ALA A 19 2.92 61.52 -9.65
CA ALA A 19 2.67 60.09 -9.59
C ALA A 19 4.02 59.37 -9.52
N GLU A 20 4.16 58.41 -8.61
CA GLU A 20 5.20 57.38 -8.61
C GLU A 20 4.53 56.07 -8.19
N GLU A 21 4.88 54.98 -8.88
CA GLU A 21 4.18 53.70 -8.74
C GLU A 21 4.72 52.86 -7.57
N HIS A 22 3.84 52.15 -6.87
CA HIS A 22 4.21 51.35 -5.70
C HIS A 22 4.88 50.02 -6.09
N GLU A 23 6.22 49.97 -6.06
CA GLU A 23 7.01 48.73 -6.21
C GLU A 23 6.70 47.65 -5.15
N GLY A 24 5.98 47.98 -4.08
CA GLY A 24 5.71 47.07 -2.95
C GLY A 24 4.87 45.83 -3.26
N GLY A 25 4.13 45.80 -4.38
CA GLY A 25 3.18 44.72 -4.71
C GLY A 25 3.84 43.38 -5.07
N HIS A 26 4.94 43.40 -5.81
CA HIS A 26 5.60 42.18 -6.31
C HIS A 26 6.27 41.39 -5.18
N HIS A 27 7.06 42.08 -4.36
CA HIS A 27 7.82 41.47 -3.26
C HIS A 27 6.97 40.69 -2.25
N LEU A 28 5.68 41.03 -2.08
CA LEU A 28 4.81 40.31 -1.15
C LEU A 28 4.33 38.96 -1.72
N LYS A 29 4.01 38.88 -3.02
CA LYS A 29 3.65 37.61 -3.67
C LYS A 29 4.82 36.65 -3.68
N ASP A 30 5.98 37.12 -4.11
CA ASP A 30 7.20 36.30 -4.16
C ASP A 30 7.59 35.77 -2.77
N ALA A 31 7.41 36.56 -1.71
CA ALA A 31 7.66 36.13 -0.33
C ALA A 31 6.64 35.09 0.19
N ILE A 32 5.40 35.09 -0.30
CA ILE A 32 4.36 34.13 0.10
C ILE A 32 4.51 32.81 -0.66
N ILE A 33 4.73 32.86 -1.98
CA ILE A 33 5.00 31.66 -2.81
C ILE A 33 6.23 30.92 -2.27
N ASN A 34 7.33 31.65 -2.02
CA ASN A 34 8.52 31.06 -1.40
C ASN A 34 8.23 30.49 0.00
N ARG A 35 7.36 31.09 0.81
CA ARG A 35 6.97 30.53 2.12
C ARG A 35 6.16 29.24 2.01
N VAL A 36 5.25 29.11 1.05
CA VAL A 36 4.40 27.91 0.89
C VAL A 36 5.18 26.76 0.26
N ALA A 37 5.95 27.04 -0.80
CA ALA A 37 6.86 26.06 -1.38
C ALA A 37 7.93 25.60 -0.35
N ALA A 38 8.52 26.56 0.40
CA ALA A 38 9.40 26.23 1.51
C ALA A 38 8.68 25.53 2.67
N SER A 39 7.36 25.65 2.87
CA SER A 39 6.66 24.91 3.92
C SER A 39 6.66 23.40 3.65
N SER A 40 6.28 22.97 2.45
CA SER A 40 6.31 21.54 2.07
C SER A 40 7.75 21.00 1.95
N ALA A 41 8.65 21.78 1.34
CA ALA A 41 10.05 21.40 1.19
C ALA A 41 10.79 21.39 2.54
N ALA A 42 10.52 22.36 3.43
CA ALA A 42 11.08 22.37 4.78
C ALA A 42 10.41 21.35 5.70
N GLU A 43 9.15 20.93 5.50
CA GLU A 43 8.61 19.78 6.25
C GLU A 43 9.39 18.51 5.88
N LYS A 44 9.53 18.21 4.58
CA LYS A 44 10.33 17.05 4.12
C LYS A 44 11.81 17.17 4.55
N ALA A 45 12.41 18.35 4.48
CA ALA A 45 13.80 18.57 4.89
C ALA A 45 13.99 18.60 6.42
N LEU A 46 13.02 19.08 7.20
CA LEU A 46 12.99 19.03 8.67
C LEU A 46 12.94 17.58 9.13
N VAL A 47 12.03 16.77 8.57
CA VAL A 47 11.96 15.33 8.83
C VAL A 47 13.30 14.66 8.50
N TRP A 48 13.90 14.98 7.34
CA TRP A 48 15.20 14.41 6.95
C TRP A 48 16.37 14.89 7.84
N ARG A 49 16.32 16.12 8.35
CA ARG A 49 17.29 16.66 9.34
C ARG A 49 17.10 16.04 10.72
N GLN A 50 15.86 15.79 11.13
CA GLN A 50 15.49 15.04 12.34
C GLN A 50 16.01 13.61 12.21
N ASP A 51 15.72 12.91 11.11
CA ASP A 51 16.14 11.53 10.85
C ASP A 51 17.66 11.37 10.94
N LYS A 52 18.41 12.18 10.20
CA LYS A 52 19.88 12.16 10.15
C LYS A 52 20.58 12.35 11.50
N ARG A 53 19.89 12.92 12.49
CA ARG A 53 20.41 13.10 13.86
C ARG A 53 19.85 12.04 14.80
N ILE A 54 18.54 11.91 14.85
CA ILE A 54 17.84 11.13 15.87
C ILE A 54 17.94 9.63 15.59
N VAL A 55 17.66 9.17 14.37
CA VAL A 55 17.57 7.72 14.10
C VAL A 55 18.95 7.03 14.22
N PRO A 56 20.06 7.56 13.67
CA PRO A 56 21.39 7.01 13.91
C PRO A 56 21.82 7.03 15.37
N LEU A 57 21.54 8.11 16.13
CA LEU A 57 21.85 8.16 17.56
C LEU A 57 21.05 7.12 18.34
N SER A 58 19.72 7.04 18.15
CA SER A 58 18.88 6.05 18.82
C SER A 58 19.28 4.61 18.46
N ALA A 59 19.62 4.33 17.21
CA ALA A 59 20.11 3.02 16.77
C ALA A 59 21.48 2.69 17.39
N ALA A 60 22.41 3.65 17.48
CA ALA A 60 23.72 3.46 18.10
C ALA A 60 23.63 3.22 19.62
N ILE A 61 22.75 3.94 20.33
CA ILE A 61 22.50 3.71 21.77
C ILE A 61 21.94 2.29 21.99
N TYR A 62 20.98 1.86 21.16
CA TYR A 62 20.39 0.53 21.29
C TYR A 62 21.35 -0.60 20.87
N PHE A 63 22.23 -0.35 19.89
CA PHE A 63 23.31 -1.26 19.50
C PHE A 63 24.25 -1.53 20.69
N LEU A 64 24.74 -0.47 21.34
CA LEU A 64 25.66 -0.58 22.47
C LEU A 64 25.00 -1.27 23.69
N CYS A 65 23.74 -0.94 23.99
CA CYS A 65 22.96 -1.64 25.01
C CYS A 65 22.79 -3.13 24.70
N TYR A 66 22.54 -3.51 23.45
CA TYR A 66 22.35 -4.92 23.10
C TYR A 66 23.67 -5.71 23.06
N LEU A 67 24.78 -5.03 22.79
CA LEU A 67 26.15 -5.56 22.94
C LEU A 67 26.43 -5.88 24.42
N ASP A 68 26.29 -4.89 25.32
CA ASP A 68 26.44 -5.02 26.77
C ASP A 68 25.53 -6.09 27.41
N ARG A 69 24.37 -6.36 26.80
CA ARG A 69 23.41 -7.36 27.26
C ARG A 69 23.82 -8.80 26.93
N SER A 70 24.30 -9.02 25.70
CA SER A 70 24.44 -10.33 25.05
C SER A 70 25.82 -10.96 25.20
N ASN A 71 26.85 -10.15 25.39
CA ASN A 71 28.25 -10.55 25.58
C ASN A 71 28.51 -11.64 26.64
N ILE A 72 27.65 -11.77 27.67
CA ILE A 72 27.72 -12.87 28.64
C ILE A 72 27.58 -14.27 28.01
N GLY A 73 26.88 -14.38 26.87
CA GLY A 73 26.84 -15.60 26.06
C GLY A 73 28.19 -15.91 25.41
N ASN A 74 28.91 -14.87 24.95
CA ASN A 74 30.26 -14.99 24.39
C ASN A 74 31.26 -15.38 25.49
N ALA A 75 31.20 -14.67 26.63
CA ALA A 75 32.06 -14.84 27.79
C ALA A 75 32.04 -16.25 28.42
N LYS A 76 30.94 -17.00 28.24
CA LYS A 76 30.80 -18.41 28.65
C LYS A 76 31.57 -19.40 27.75
N VAL A 77 31.87 -19.02 26.51
CA VAL A 77 32.55 -19.87 25.51
C VAL A 77 33.97 -19.38 25.23
N LEU A 78 34.26 -18.11 25.51
CA LEU A 78 35.55 -17.48 25.28
C LEU A 78 36.64 -18.08 26.19
N ASN A 79 37.70 -18.60 25.57
CA ASN A 79 38.82 -19.28 26.21
C ASN A 79 38.43 -20.52 27.05
N SER A 80 37.27 -21.13 26.79
CA SER A 80 36.83 -22.35 27.50
C SER A 80 37.73 -23.57 27.23
N SER A 81 38.60 -23.53 26.22
CA SER A 81 39.59 -24.57 25.95
C SER A 81 40.80 -24.55 26.89
N THR A 82 41.09 -23.40 27.52
CA THR A 82 42.16 -23.27 28.53
C THR A 82 41.61 -23.29 29.97
N GLY A 83 40.29 -23.22 30.14
CA GLY A 83 39.62 -23.09 31.43
C GLY A 83 39.46 -21.65 31.91
N ASP A 84 39.85 -20.67 31.09
CA ASP A 84 39.79 -19.24 31.41
C ASP A 84 38.44 -18.60 31.02
N ASP A 85 37.36 -19.38 30.89
CA ASP A 85 36.03 -18.85 30.60
C ASP A 85 35.34 -18.29 31.86
N MET A 86 34.33 -17.43 31.66
CA MET A 86 33.62 -16.76 32.75
C MET A 86 32.95 -17.74 33.73
N GLN A 87 32.42 -18.86 33.24
CA GLN A 87 31.68 -19.81 34.08
C GLN A 87 32.65 -20.64 34.94
N THR A 88 33.79 -21.03 34.39
CA THR A 88 34.86 -21.74 35.10
C THR A 88 35.58 -20.83 36.11
N ASP A 89 36.05 -19.65 35.70
CA ASP A 89 36.78 -18.68 36.54
C ASP A 89 35.95 -18.17 37.74
N THR A 90 34.62 -18.10 37.61
CA THR A 90 33.71 -17.72 38.71
C THR A 90 33.07 -18.89 39.46
N GLY A 91 33.47 -20.13 39.14
CA GLY A 91 32.99 -21.36 39.81
C GLY A 91 31.48 -21.61 39.70
N MET A 92 30.84 -21.14 38.62
CA MET A 92 29.38 -21.23 38.44
C MET A 92 28.94 -22.57 37.84
N SER A 93 27.97 -23.22 38.47
CA SER A 93 27.21 -24.29 37.80
C SER A 93 26.34 -23.73 36.67
N ASN A 94 25.97 -24.56 35.69
CA ASN A 94 25.03 -24.16 34.62
C ASN A 94 23.68 -23.65 35.16
N TYR A 95 23.22 -24.19 36.30
CA TYR A 95 22.01 -23.72 36.97
C TYR A 95 22.16 -22.30 37.53
N GLN A 96 23.30 -22.00 38.17
CA GLN A 96 23.66 -20.67 38.65
C GLN A 96 23.82 -19.65 37.50
N PHE A 97 24.46 -20.06 36.40
CA PHE A 97 24.58 -19.22 35.19
C PHE A 97 23.20 -18.83 34.65
N ASN A 98 22.26 -19.79 34.54
CA ASN A 98 20.90 -19.52 34.10
C ASN A 98 20.13 -18.60 35.09
N ILE A 99 20.38 -18.69 36.39
CA ILE A 99 19.82 -17.71 37.36
C ILE A 99 20.39 -16.31 37.13
N ALA A 100 21.69 -16.17 36.87
CA ALA A 100 22.32 -14.87 36.59
C ALA A 100 21.87 -14.26 35.24
N LEU A 101 21.45 -15.08 34.28
CA LEU A 101 20.76 -14.63 33.07
C LEU A 101 19.30 -14.22 33.35
N MET A 102 18.57 -14.99 34.16
CA MET A 102 17.16 -14.72 34.50
C MET A 102 16.99 -13.46 35.37
N ILE A 103 17.88 -13.22 36.34
CA ILE A 103 17.75 -12.10 37.29
C ILE A 103 17.86 -10.73 36.59
N PHE A 104 18.61 -10.66 35.48
CA PHE A 104 18.66 -9.50 34.59
C PHE A 104 17.27 -9.15 34.04
N LEU A 105 16.51 -10.16 33.58
CA LEU A 105 15.17 -9.98 33.03
C LEU A 105 14.14 -9.59 34.10
N ILE A 106 14.32 -10.07 35.34
CA ILE A 106 13.53 -9.64 36.50
C ILE A 106 13.83 -8.16 36.82
N GLY A 107 15.10 -7.75 36.80
CA GLY A 107 15.49 -6.34 36.92
C GLY A 107 14.90 -5.48 35.80
N TYR A 108 14.94 -5.97 34.55
CA TYR A 108 14.35 -5.31 33.39
C TYR A 108 12.84 -5.05 33.60
N PHE A 109 12.08 -6.11 33.86
CA PHE A 109 10.63 -6.06 34.10
C PHE A 109 10.23 -5.10 35.24
N LEU A 110 10.94 -5.14 36.38
CA LEU A 110 10.59 -4.33 37.55
C LEU A 110 10.84 -2.82 37.36
N PHE A 111 11.85 -2.45 36.58
CA PHE A 111 12.27 -1.05 36.42
C PHE A 111 11.83 -0.39 35.11
N GLU A 112 11.27 -1.15 34.16
CA GLU A 112 10.83 -0.64 32.85
C GLU A 112 9.79 0.48 33.00
N VAL A 113 8.67 0.21 33.68
CA VAL A 113 7.60 1.19 33.90
C VAL A 113 8.07 2.38 34.77
N PRO A 114 8.74 2.19 35.93
CA PRO A 114 9.32 3.30 36.70
C PRO A 114 10.26 4.20 35.90
N SER A 115 11.13 3.62 35.06
CA SER A 115 12.13 4.38 34.30
C SER A 115 11.49 5.22 33.19
N ASN A 116 10.41 4.74 32.54
CA ASN A 116 9.63 5.55 31.59
C ASN A 116 8.86 6.70 32.27
N ILE A 117 8.37 6.51 33.50
CA ILE A 117 7.77 7.59 34.29
C ILE A 117 8.81 8.67 34.63
N LEU A 118 10.05 8.27 34.92
CA LEU A 118 11.16 9.20 35.12
C LEU A 118 11.57 9.92 33.82
N LEU A 119 11.55 9.24 32.67
CA LEU A 119 11.79 9.86 31.37
C LEU A 119 10.81 11.02 31.06
N LYS A 120 9.52 10.93 31.43
CA LYS A 120 8.56 12.05 31.29
C LYS A 120 8.82 13.20 32.29
N LYS A 121 9.39 12.92 33.47
CA LYS A 121 9.70 13.95 34.50
C LYS A 121 11.05 14.63 34.28
N LEU A 122 11.97 13.97 33.59
CA LEU A 122 13.33 14.44 33.35
C LEU A 122 13.51 14.91 31.90
N ARG A 123 14.75 15.16 31.50
CA ARG A 123 15.13 15.51 30.13
C ARG A 123 15.60 14.25 29.39
N PRO A 124 15.09 13.93 28.18
CA PRO A 124 15.46 12.71 27.46
C PRO A 124 16.97 12.54 27.29
N SER A 125 17.70 13.60 26.92
CA SER A 125 19.17 13.59 26.83
C SER A 125 19.83 13.08 28.11
N ARG A 126 19.49 13.70 29.24
CA ARG A 126 20.08 13.44 30.56
C ARG A 126 19.68 12.10 31.13
N TRP A 127 18.43 11.67 30.95
CA TRP A 127 17.97 10.37 31.48
C TRP A 127 18.57 9.22 30.68
N LEU A 128 18.51 9.27 29.35
CA LEU A 128 19.08 8.21 28.51
C LEU A 128 20.61 8.17 28.61
N ALA A 129 21.29 9.31 28.72
CA ALA A 129 22.73 9.35 29.02
C ALA A 129 23.07 8.84 30.43
N PHE A 130 22.26 9.15 31.45
CA PHE A 130 22.47 8.60 32.80
C PHE A 130 22.35 7.07 32.79
N LEU A 131 21.28 6.52 32.20
CA LEU A 131 21.13 5.07 32.04
C LEU A 131 22.32 4.48 31.26
N MET A 132 22.76 5.12 30.17
CA MET A 132 23.86 4.66 29.32
C MET A 132 25.21 4.63 30.05
N PHE A 133 25.49 5.64 30.87
CA PHE A 133 26.68 5.65 31.71
C PHE A 133 26.61 4.56 32.79
N SER A 134 25.45 4.41 33.42
CA SER A 134 25.23 3.39 34.45
C SER A 134 25.34 1.97 33.90
N TRP A 135 24.66 1.61 32.80
CA TRP A 135 24.76 0.24 32.27
C TRP A 135 26.16 -0.05 31.71
N GLY A 136 26.83 0.90 31.06
CA GLY A 136 28.21 0.73 30.59
C GLY A 136 29.20 0.50 31.74
N ALA A 137 29.07 1.27 32.83
CA ALA A 137 29.90 1.10 34.02
C ALA A 137 29.62 -0.23 34.76
N ILE A 138 28.37 -0.69 34.77
CA ILE A 138 27.96 -1.97 35.37
C ILE A 138 28.41 -3.15 34.50
N SER A 139 28.35 -3.02 33.17
CA SER A 139 28.86 -3.99 32.19
C SER A 139 30.37 -4.17 32.38
N ALA A 140 31.16 -3.10 32.31
CA ALA A 140 32.59 -3.13 32.60
C ALA A 140 32.90 -3.67 34.01
N GLY A 141 32.05 -3.34 35.00
CA GLY A 141 32.12 -3.87 36.35
C GLY A 141 31.91 -5.39 36.46
N LEU A 142 31.24 -6.03 35.50
CA LEU A 142 31.04 -7.49 35.50
C LEU A 142 32.37 -8.23 35.30
N GLY A 143 33.33 -7.64 34.57
CA GLY A 143 34.71 -8.14 34.46
C GLY A 143 35.49 -8.14 35.79
N GLY A 144 34.99 -7.46 36.82
CA GLY A 144 35.52 -7.46 38.20
C GLY A 144 34.87 -8.49 39.13
N THR A 145 34.05 -9.42 38.63
CA THR A 145 33.35 -10.42 39.46
C THR A 145 34.13 -11.73 39.60
N HIS A 146 33.92 -12.44 40.71
CA HIS A 146 34.68 -13.65 41.07
C HIS A 146 33.78 -14.82 41.56
N ASN A 147 32.46 -14.63 41.63
CA ASN A 147 31.53 -15.69 42.04
C ASN A 147 30.09 -15.42 41.58
N PHE A 148 29.27 -16.48 41.61
CA PHE A 148 27.83 -16.45 41.33
C PHE A 148 27.08 -15.26 41.95
N GLY A 149 27.30 -14.95 43.23
CA GLY A 149 26.57 -13.89 43.94
C GLY A 149 26.86 -12.51 43.38
N GLN A 150 28.13 -12.23 43.08
CA GLN A 150 28.57 -10.98 42.45
C GLN A 150 28.03 -10.86 41.02
N VAL A 151 28.16 -11.91 40.20
CA VAL A 151 27.62 -11.93 38.82
C VAL A 151 26.12 -11.67 38.82
N THR A 152 25.37 -12.35 39.69
CA THR A 152 23.91 -12.23 39.82
C THR A 152 23.49 -10.81 40.26
N GLY A 153 24.18 -10.24 41.26
CA GLY A 153 23.89 -8.88 41.73
C GLY A 153 24.16 -7.80 40.66
N VAL A 154 25.30 -7.89 39.97
CA VAL A 154 25.64 -6.94 38.89
C VAL A 154 24.70 -7.11 37.69
N ARG A 155 24.31 -8.34 37.32
CA ARG A 155 23.30 -8.59 36.26
C ARG A 155 21.91 -8.07 36.60
N PHE A 156 21.47 -8.13 37.87
CA PHE A 156 20.22 -7.49 38.30
C PHE A 156 20.26 -5.96 38.12
N LEU A 157 21.36 -5.33 38.54
CA LEU A 157 21.55 -3.89 38.36
C LEU A 157 21.60 -3.51 36.86
N LEU A 158 22.31 -4.28 36.04
CA LEU A 158 22.39 -4.05 34.59
C LEU A 158 20.98 -4.06 33.96
N GLY A 159 20.17 -5.06 34.31
CA GLY A 159 18.76 -5.14 33.89
C GLY A 159 17.94 -3.93 34.33
N ALA A 160 18.11 -3.47 35.57
CA ALA A 160 17.40 -2.31 36.11
C ALA A 160 17.75 -0.98 35.39
N PHE A 161 19.00 -0.79 34.95
CA PHE A 161 19.42 0.41 34.23
C PHE A 161 19.13 0.34 32.71
N GLU A 162 19.22 -0.85 32.08
CA GLU A 162 18.79 -1.02 30.68
C GLU A 162 17.26 -0.93 30.50
N ALA A 163 16.48 -1.19 31.55
CA ALA A 163 15.01 -1.26 31.52
C ALA A 163 14.34 -0.07 30.83
N GLY A 164 14.84 1.15 31.10
CA GLY A 164 14.27 2.37 30.55
C GLY A 164 14.53 2.61 29.06
N LEU A 165 15.50 1.93 28.45
CA LEU A 165 16.02 2.36 27.15
C LEU A 165 15.04 2.16 26.00
N PHE A 166 14.62 0.92 25.73
CA PHE A 166 13.88 0.62 24.49
C PHE A 166 12.50 1.29 24.43
N PRO A 167 11.59 1.06 25.40
CA PRO A 167 10.33 1.81 25.47
C PRO A 167 10.57 3.32 25.61
N GLY A 168 11.67 3.74 26.25
CA GLY A 168 12.03 5.15 26.36
C GLY A 168 12.39 5.79 25.01
N LEU A 169 13.10 5.10 24.13
CA LEU A 169 13.37 5.52 22.76
C LEU A 169 12.07 5.58 21.93
N VAL A 170 11.19 4.59 22.06
CA VAL A 170 9.89 4.58 21.38
C VAL A 170 9.02 5.75 21.83
N TYR A 171 8.98 6.06 23.14
CA TYR A 171 8.28 7.23 23.67
C TYR A 171 8.94 8.53 23.24
N TYR A 172 10.27 8.62 23.25
CA TYR A 172 11.03 9.78 22.80
C TYR A 172 10.75 10.16 21.34
N LEU A 173 10.60 9.19 20.43
CA LEU A 173 10.19 9.46 19.04
C LEU A 173 8.81 10.16 18.93
N THR A 174 7.93 10.03 19.92
CA THR A 174 6.61 10.71 19.92
C THR A 174 6.68 12.23 20.15
N PHE A 175 7.86 12.74 20.54
CA PHE A 175 8.14 14.18 20.65
C PHE A 175 8.61 14.81 19.33
N TRP A 176 8.93 14.00 18.31
CA TRP A 176 9.61 14.44 17.09
C TRP A 176 8.87 14.08 15.79
N TYR A 177 8.05 13.03 15.80
CA TYR A 177 7.43 12.45 14.59
C TYR A 177 5.93 12.19 14.73
N LYS A 178 5.18 12.42 13.64
CA LYS A 178 3.74 12.13 13.51
C LYS A 178 3.44 10.63 13.57
N THR A 179 2.17 10.25 13.72
CA THR A 179 1.79 8.86 14.01
C THR A 179 2.14 7.89 12.89
N ASN A 180 1.91 8.31 11.64
CA ASN A 180 2.31 7.59 10.43
C ASN A 180 3.84 7.55 10.20
N GLU A 181 4.61 8.47 10.79
CA GLU A 181 6.06 8.54 10.63
C GLU A 181 6.83 7.55 11.52
N ARG A 182 6.23 7.05 12.62
CA ARG A 182 7.01 6.34 13.68
C ARG A 182 7.41 4.89 13.36
N SER A 183 6.60 4.13 12.59
CA SER A 183 6.79 2.66 12.41
C SER A 183 8.20 2.29 11.91
N VAL A 184 8.56 2.79 10.72
CA VAL A 184 9.85 2.51 10.05
C VAL A 184 11.05 2.93 10.92
N ARG A 185 10.92 4.01 11.70
CA ARG A 185 11.97 4.53 12.58
C ARG A 185 12.23 3.60 13.78
N VAL A 186 11.16 3.04 14.36
CA VAL A 186 11.26 1.99 15.39
C VAL A 186 11.86 0.70 14.81
N ALA A 187 11.53 0.33 13.56
CA ALA A 187 12.12 -0.83 12.90
C ALA A 187 13.64 -0.70 12.69
N PHE A 188 14.12 0.48 12.26
CA PHE A 188 15.57 0.75 12.14
C PHE A 188 16.30 0.71 13.49
N ILE A 189 15.69 1.19 14.57
CA ILE A 189 16.27 1.07 15.92
C ILE A 189 16.32 -0.42 16.31
N LEU A 190 15.23 -1.16 16.17
CA LEU A 190 15.19 -2.60 16.51
C LEU A 190 16.18 -3.45 15.71
N ALA A 191 16.50 -3.07 14.47
CA ALA A 191 17.49 -3.76 13.66
C ALA A 191 18.92 -3.63 14.24
N SER A 192 19.22 -2.61 15.04
CA SER A 192 20.58 -2.48 15.59
C SER A 192 20.92 -3.53 16.66
N ALA A 193 19.93 -4.26 17.20
CA ALA A 193 20.17 -5.41 18.08
C ALA A 193 20.74 -6.64 17.34
N THR A 194 20.24 -6.97 16.14
CA THR A 194 20.83 -8.05 15.32
C THR A 194 22.21 -7.65 14.81
N LEU A 195 22.42 -6.37 14.50
CA LEU A 195 23.75 -5.85 14.19
C LEU A 195 24.71 -5.95 15.39
N ALA A 196 24.24 -5.69 16.61
CA ALA A 196 25.05 -5.84 17.83
C ALA A 196 25.45 -7.29 18.09
N GLY A 197 24.56 -8.27 17.86
CA GLY A 197 24.90 -9.70 17.92
C GLY A 197 26.03 -10.07 16.94
N ALA A 198 25.99 -9.53 15.72
CA ALA A 198 27.05 -9.74 14.72
C ALA A 198 28.39 -9.13 15.16
N PHE A 199 28.38 -7.92 15.72
CA PHE A 199 29.61 -7.27 16.19
C PHE A 199 30.16 -7.91 17.48
N GLY A 200 29.31 -8.36 18.41
CA GLY A 200 29.74 -9.02 19.64
C GLY A 200 30.54 -10.30 19.40
N GLY A 201 30.14 -11.12 18.42
CA GLY A 201 30.92 -12.30 18.02
C GLY A 201 32.30 -11.95 17.44
N ALA A 202 32.38 -10.89 16.64
CA ALA A 202 33.64 -10.40 16.06
C ALA A 202 34.56 -9.74 17.12
N ILE A 203 33.99 -8.99 18.06
CA ILE A 203 34.72 -8.40 19.20
C ILE A 203 35.22 -9.49 20.12
N ALA A 204 34.39 -10.49 20.48
CA ALA A 204 34.81 -11.63 21.28
C ALA A 204 35.94 -12.44 20.61
N TYR A 205 35.87 -12.68 19.29
CA TYR A 205 36.98 -13.29 18.54
C TYR A 205 38.29 -12.49 18.70
N GLY A 206 38.23 -11.16 18.56
CA GLY A 206 39.41 -10.30 18.74
C GLY A 206 39.93 -10.31 20.18
N VAL A 207 39.07 -10.08 21.16
CA VAL A 207 39.43 -9.96 22.59
C VAL A 207 39.87 -11.30 23.20
N GLY A 208 39.42 -12.44 22.67
CA GLY A 208 39.93 -13.76 23.08
C GLY A 208 41.42 -14.00 22.82
N HIS A 209 42.05 -13.20 21.95
CA HIS A 209 43.50 -13.17 21.78
C HIS A 209 44.22 -12.38 22.89
N MET A 210 43.48 -11.64 23.73
CA MET A 210 43.99 -10.94 24.91
C MET A 210 43.93 -11.80 26.19
N ASN A 211 43.72 -13.12 26.07
CA ASN A 211 43.66 -14.00 27.24
C ASN A 211 44.95 -13.92 28.07
N MET A 212 44.80 -13.81 29.39
CA MET A 212 45.87 -13.61 30.37
C MET A 212 46.77 -12.38 30.14
N VAL A 213 46.39 -11.44 29.26
CA VAL A 213 47.07 -10.14 29.16
C VAL A 213 46.94 -9.40 30.47
N ARG A 214 48.08 -9.03 31.07
CA ARG A 214 48.20 -8.48 32.44
C ARG A 214 47.62 -9.40 33.54
N GLY A 215 47.53 -10.71 33.29
CA GLY A 215 47.01 -11.69 34.26
C GLY A 215 45.49 -11.73 34.38
N LEU A 216 44.75 -11.17 33.41
CA LEU A 216 43.28 -11.22 33.37
C LEU A 216 42.80 -12.15 32.24
N PRO A 217 41.91 -13.11 32.53
CA PRO A 217 41.19 -13.88 31.51
C PRO A 217 40.51 -13.03 30.43
N GLY A 218 40.44 -13.56 29.20
CA GLY A 218 39.89 -12.84 28.03
C GLY A 218 38.46 -12.34 28.23
N TRP A 219 37.63 -13.07 28.97
CA TRP A 219 36.26 -12.66 29.28
C TRP A 219 36.18 -11.36 30.10
N ARG A 220 37.16 -11.09 30.96
CA ARG A 220 37.20 -9.86 31.77
C ARG A 220 37.52 -8.65 30.90
N TRP A 221 38.42 -8.82 29.93
CA TRP A 221 38.71 -7.80 28.92
C TRP A 221 37.50 -7.52 28.04
N LEU A 222 36.67 -8.51 27.71
CA LEU A 222 35.47 -8.33 26.88
C LEU A 222 34.51 -7.30 27.50
N PHE A 223 34.08 -7.54 28.75
CA PHE A 223 33.20 -6.62 29.46
C PHE A 223 33.78 -5.21 29.61
N ILE A 224 35.07 -5.10 29.92
CA ILE A 224 35.75 -3.80 30.04
C ILE A 224 35.75 -3.05 28.71
N LEU A 225 36.05 -3.74 27.60
CA LEU A 225 36.21 -3.13 26.28
C LEU A 225 34.88 -2.81 25.58
N GLU A 226 33.78 -3.44 25.97
CA GLU A 226 32.42 -3.14 25.46
C GLU A 226 31.70 -2.09 26.32
N GLY A 227 31.83 -2.14 27.65
CA GLY A 227 31.22 -1.17 28.56
C GLY A 227 31.82 0.24 28.49
N ILE A 228 33.13 0.37 28.18
CA ILE A 228 33.78 1.68 27.99
C ILE A 228 33.17 2.48 26.83
N PRO A 229 32.97 1.93 25.61
CA PRO A 229 32.19 2.54 24.54
C PRO A 229 30.81 3.05 24.99
N SER A 230 30.07 2.31 25.82
CA SER A 230 28.80 2.80 26.39
C SER A 230 29.00 4.01 27.31
N MET A 231 29.96 3.96 28.24
CA MET A 231 30.28 5.11 29.13
C MET A 231 30.74 6.36 28.37
N VAL A 232 31.54 6.21 27.32
CA VAL A 232 32.01 7.30 26.46
C VAL A 232 30.87 7.84 25.59
N SER A 233 30.02 6.96 25.05
CA SER A 233 28.85 7.35 24.27
C SER A 233 27.81 8.07 25.12
N ALA A 234 27.67 7.74 26.40
CA ALA A 234 26.80 8.45 27.33
C ALA A 234 27.14 9.96 27.42
N PHE A 235 28.44 10.30 27.45
CA PHE A 235 28.89 11.69 27.39
C PHE A 235 28.41 12.37 26.09
N PHE A 236 28.57 11.71 24.94
CA PHE A 236 28.06 12.24 23.67
C PHE A 236 26.54 12.37 23.64
N VAL A 237 25.79 11.39 24.15
CA VAL A 237 24.31 11.43 24.23
C VAL A 237 23.81 12.60 25.09
N TRP A 238 24.51 12.92 26.19
CA TRP A 238 24.18 14.04 27.09
C TRP A 238 24.19 15.41 26.37
N PHE A 239 24.99 15.57 25.32
CA PHE A 239 25.11 16.83 24.56
C PHE A 239 24.49 16.78 23.15
N LEU A 240 24.45 15.61 22.50
CA LEU A 240 24.05 15.46 21.10
C LEU A 240 22.61 14.98 20.90
N LEU A 241 22.02 14.23 21.85
CA LEU A 241 20.63 13.79 21.74
C LEU A 241 19.71 14.98 22.10
N PRO A 242 18.87 15.50 21.19
CA PRO A 242 18.08 16.70 21.46
C PRO A 242 16.84 16.37 22.31
N ASP A 243 16.58 17.13 23.38
CA ASP A 243 15.47 16.86 24.31
C ASP A 243 14.09 16.90 23.63
N TYR A 244 13.73 18.07 23.07
CA TYR A 244 12.42 18.39 22.51
C TYR A 244 12.62 19.40 21.34
N PRO A 245 11.75 19.42 20.31
CA PRO A 245 11.92 20.28 19.13
C PRO A 245 11.97 21.78 19.47
N GLU A 246 11.16 22.26 20.41
CA GLU A 246 11.09 23.68 20.82
C GLU A 246 12.39 24.17 21.51
N ARG A 247 13.27 23.23 21.91
CA ARG A 247 14.56 23.51 22.56
C ARG A 247 15.76 23.09 21.72
N ALA A 248 15.54 22.70 20.46
CA ALA A 248 16.60 22.24 19.57
C ALA A 248 17.47 23.41 19.08
N SER A 249 18.68 23.54 19.62
CA SER A 249 19.66 24.58 19.22
C SER A 249 20.17 24.47 17.77
N TRP A 250 19.85 23.38 17.07
CA TRP A 250 20.24 23.10 15.70
C TRP A 250 19.11 23.27 14.67
N LEU A 251 17.90 23.59 15.13
CA LEU A 251 16.78 24.05 14.29
C LEU A 251 16.76 25.59 14.32
N SER A 252 16.49 26.25 13.19
CA SER A 252 16.09 27.66 13.20
C SER A 252 14.76 27.84 13.94
N GLU A 253 14.45 29.04 14.45
CA GLU A 253 13.13 29.29 15.07
C GLU A 253 11.97 28.90 14.13
N SER A 254 12.09 29.21 12.83
CA SER A 254 11.13 28.78 11.81
C SER A 254 11.01 27.25 11.65
N GLU A 255 12.08 26.47 11.84
CA GLU A 255 12.02 25.02 11.85
C GLU A 255 11.41 24.46 13.15
N LYS A 256 11.58 25.16 14.29
CA LYS A 256 10.94 24.80 15.57
C LYS A 256 9.44 25.07 15.52
N ASP A 257 9.04 26.23 14.99
CA ASP A 257 7.63 26.59 14.80
C ASP A 257 6.93 25.57 13.88
N LEU A 258 7.58 25.20 12.76
CA LEU A 258 7.08 24.16 11.87
C LEU A 258 7.00 22.79 12.57
N ALA A 259 7.98 22.41 13.39
CA ALA A 259 7.93 21.19 14.18
C ALA A 259 6.76 21.18 15.19
N ALA A 260 6.56 22.29 15.91
CA ALA A 260 5.48 22.46 16.89
C ALA A 260 4.09 22.48 16.21
N GLN A 261 3.98 23.09 15.02
CA GLN A 261 2.75 23.12 14.23
C GLN A 261 2.39 21.74 13.69
N ARG A 262 3.34 21.01 13.08
CA ARG A 262 3.16 19.62 12.61
C ARG A 262 2.72 18.67 13.71
N LEU A 263 3.22 18.86 14.93
CA LEU A 263 2.92 18.02 16.10
C LEU A 263 1.71 18.54 16.90
N HIS A 264 1.02 19.60 16.48
CA HIS A 264 -0.04 20.22 17.27
C HIS A 264 -1.25 19.30 17.50
N LEU A 265 -1.59 18.45 16.53
CA LEU A 265 -2.77 17.57 16.58
C LEU A 265 -2.42 16.11 16.98
N GLU A 266 -1.23 15.62 16.61
CA GLU A 266 -0.84 14.21 16.79
C GLU A 266 0.30 13.96 17.80
N GLY A 267 1.05 15.00 18.16
CA GLY A 267 2.29 14.86 18.94
C GLY A 267 2.06 14.71 20.44
N ALA A 268 2.92 13.93 21.11
CA ALA A 268 2.91 13.82 22.56
C ALA A 268 3.57 15.05 23.21
N LYS A 269 2.83 16.17 23.30
CA LYS A 269 3.32 17.42 23.91
C LYS A 269 3.85 17.14 25.33
N GLY A 270 4.99 17.71 25.70
CA GLY A 270 5.55 17.56 27.07
C GLY A 270 4.60 18.04 28.18
N SER A 271 3.68 18.95 27.85
CA SER A 271 2.60 19.46 28.68
C SER A 271 1.27 18.70 28.58
N ALA A 272 1.18 17.63 27.76
CA ALA A 272 -0.04 16.85 27.60
C ALA A 272 -0.45 16.15 28.91
N ALA A 273 -1.76 16.16 29.17
CA ALA A 273 -2.39 15.57 30.34
C ALA A 273 -1.94 14.12 30.59
N SER A 274 -1.90 13.71 31.86
CA SER A 274 -1.72 12.31 32.23
C SER A 274 -2.93 11.48 31.80
N LEU A 275 -2.71 10.21 31.43
CA LEU A 275 -3.76 9.24 31.19
C LEU A 275 -4.83 9.31 32.29
N THR A 276 -6.10 9.36 31.90
CA THR A 276 -7.19 9.23 32.86
C THR A 276 -7.28 7.78 33.35
N TRP A 277 -7.84 7.58 34.54
CA TRP A 277 -8.10 6.23 35.04
C TRP A 277 -9.10 5.46 34.18
N ALA A 278 -10.03 6.15 33.50
CA ALA A 278 -10.97 5.54 32.56
C ALA A 278 -10.25 4.97 31.32
N GLU A 279 -9.38 5.75 30.67
CA GLU A 279 -8.53 5.29 29.56
C GLU A 279 -7.60 4.14 30.00
N THR A 280 -7.02 4.27 31.20
CA THR A 280 -6.16 3.24 31.79
C THR A 280 -6.92 1.93 31.94
N LYS A 281 -8.09 1.96 32.60
CA LYS A 281 -8.97 0.80 32.82
C LYS A 281 -9.37 0.17 31.49
N ALA A 282 -9.90 0.95 30.56
CA ALA A 282 -10.34 0.46 29.25
C ALA A 282 -9.19 -0.23 28.49
N THR A 283 -7.99 0.35 28.52
CA THR A 283 -6.80 -0.24 27.88
C THR A 283 -6.39 -1.56 28.56
N ILE A 284 -6.31 -1.62 29.90
CA ILE A 284 -5.88 -2.86 30.59
C ILE A 284 -6.96 -3.95 30.59
N THR A 285 -8.23 -3.65 30.30
CA THR A 285 -9.29 -4.67 30.19
C THR A 285 -9.55 -5.16 28.76
N ASP A 286 -8.90 -4.60 27.74
CA ASP A 286 -9.09 -5.04 26.36
C ASP A 286 -8.35 -6.36 26.09
N TRP A 287 -9.10 -7.46 26.09
CA TRP A 287 -8.58 -8.81 25.86
C TRP A 287 -7.80 -8.96 24.54
N ARG A 288 -8.10 -8.12 23.52
CA ARG A 288 -7.42 -8.17 22.22
C ARG A 288 -5.93 -7.83 22.37
N LEU A 289 -5.59 -6.98 23.34
CA LEU A 289 -4.21 -6.62 23.65
C LEU A 289 -3.47 -7.78 24.33
N TYR A 290 -4.13 -8.56 25.19
CA TYR A 290 -3.57 -9.81 25.71
C TYR A 290 -3.28 -10.83 24.60
N GLY A 291 -4.02 -10.79 23.48
CA GLY A 291 -3.68 -11.52 22.26
C GLY A 291 -2.31 -11.11 21.70
N HIS A 292 -2.07 -9.81 21.51
CA HIS A 292 -0.75 -9.29 21.12
C HIS A 292 0.33 -9.61 22.16
N TYR A 293 0.05 -9.44 23.45
CA TYR A 293 1.00 -9.70 24.55
C TYR A 293 1.43 -11.17 24.58
N ALA A 294 0.53 -12.11 24.32
CA ALA A 294 0.84 -13.54 24.26
C ALA A 294 1.73 -13.89 23.04
N ILE A 295 1.48 -13.26 21.88
CA ILE A 295 2.32 -13.44 20.68
C ILE A 295 3.71 -12.82 20.92
N TYR A 296 3.80 -11.65 21.55
CA TYR A 296 5.08 -11.02 21.88
C TYR A 296 5.86 -11.81 22.95
N PHE A 297 5.18 -12.34 23.97
CA PHE A 297 5.77 -13.26 24.95
C PHE A 297 6.39 -14.48 24.25
N ALA A 298 5.64 -15.13 23.35
CA ALA A 298 6.11 -16.31 22.62
C ALA A 298 7.29 -16.00 21.68
N VAL A 299 7.32 -14.84 21.01
CA VAL A 299 8.46 -14.46 20.14
C VAL A 299 9.69 -13.98 20.91
N SER A 300 9.50 -13.50 22.15
CA SER A 300 10.61 -13.08 23.02
C SER A 300 11.45 -14.27 23.51
N LEU A 301 10.90 -15.47 23.47
CA LEU A 301 11.52 -16.72 23.90
C LEU A 301 12.63 -17.23 22.95
N PRO A 302 12.44 -17.29 21.61
CA PRO A 302 13.54 -17.48 20.66
C PRO A 302 14.49 -16.27 20.59
N PHE A 303 14.00 -15.05 20.84
CA PHE A 303 14.82 -13.84 20.87
C PHE A 303 15.89 -13.88 21.99
N SER A 304 15.51 -14.13 23.25
CA SER A 304 16.48 -14.22 24.35
C SER A 304 17.36 -15.47 24.26
N SER A 305 16.78 -16.61 23.88
CA SER A 305 17.51 -17.87 23.82
C SER A 305 18.58 -17.88 22.71
N LEU A 306 18.31 -17.28 21.55
CA LEU A 306 19.35 -17.05 20.54
C LEU A 306 20.40 -16.06 21.03
N SER A 307 20.01 -14.87 21.52
CA SER A 307 20.98 -13.82 21.89
C SER A 307 21.90 -14.19 23.05
N LEU A 308 21.49 -15.10 23.94
CA LEU A 308 22.29 -15.52 25.09
C LEU A 308 23.01 -16.86 24.89
N PHE A 309 22.54 -17.72 23.97
CA PHE A 309 23.12 -19.06 23.77
C PHE A 309 23.68 -19.33 22.37
N THR A 310 23.57 -18.44 21.38
CA THR A 310 24.17 -18.65 20.04
C THR A 310 25.64 -19.09 20.08
N PRO A 311 26.54 -18.50 20.90
CA PRO A 311 27.92 -19.01 21.03
C PRO A 311 27.99 -20.46 21.56
N SER A 312 27.13 -20.84 22.50
CA SER A 312 27.04 -22.21 23.01
C SER A 312 26.44 -23.18 21.99
N ILE A 313 25.44 -22.74 21.21
CA ILE A 313 24.83 -23.52 20.13
C ILE A 313 25.88 -23.78 19.03
N VAL A 314 26.61 -22.75 18.62
CA VAL A 314 27.69 -22.84 17.62
C VAL A 314 28.88 -23.67 18.13
N SER A 315 29.18 -23.61 19.43
CA SER A 315 30.12 -24.54 20.08
C SER A 315 29.66 -26.00 19.98
N GLY A 316 28.36 -26.25 20.17
CA GLY A 316 27.69 -27.53 19.89
C GLY A 316 27.53 -27.90 18.40
N LEU A 317 28.13 -27.12 17.48
CA LEU A 317 28.20 -27.40 16.04
C LEU A 317 29.65 -27.67 15.56
N GLY A 318 30.56 -28.05 16.48
CA GLY A 318 31.92 -28.49 16.15
C GLY A 318 32.94 -27.38 15.93
N TYR A 319 32.54 -26.11 16.05
CA TYR A 319 33.45 -24.97 16.17
C TYR A 319 33.86 -24.80 17.63
N SER A 320 35.12 -24.50 17.94
CA SER A 320 35.59 -24.37 19.33
C SER A 320 36.16 -22.98 19.65
N ASP A 321 36.00 -22.55 20.90
CA ASP A 321 36.59 -21.32 21.46
C ASP A 321 36.42 -20.11 20.52
N LEU A 322 37.52 -19.49 20.06
CA LEU A 322 37.51 -18.30 19.19
C LEU A 322 36.74 -18.56 17.89
N GLN A 323 36.86 -19.74 17.30
CA GLN A 323 36.14 -20.07 16.06
C GLN A 323 34.63 -20.08 16.27
N ALA A 324 34.15 -20.49 17.45
CA ALA A 324 32.72 -20.42 17.77
C ALA A 324 32.22 -18.98 17.85
N GLN A 325 33.03 -18.04 18.38
CA GLN A 325 32.70 -16.62 18.42
C GLN A 325 32.52 -16.03 17.01
N LEU A 326 33.49 -16.28 16.12
CA LEU A 326 33.46 -15.79 14.73
C LEU A 326 32.29 -16.40 13.94
N MET A 327 31.95 -17.66 14.20
CA MET A 327 30.83 -18.34 13.55
C MET A 327 29.45 -17.93 14.09
N THR A 328 29.35 -17.06 15.11
CA THR A 328 28.06 -16.40 15.45
C THR A 328 27.69 -15.26 14.49
N VAL A 329 28.66 -14.68 13.78
CA VAL A 329 28.46 -13.46 12.97
C VAL A 329 27.46 -13.65 11.80
N PRO A 330 27.51 -14.74 10.99
CA PRO A 330 26.63 -14.90 9.83
C PRO A 330 25.12 -15.02 10.15
N PRO A 331 24.66 -15.81 11.15
CA PRO A 331 23.26 -15.81 11.57
C PRO A 331 22.72 -14.42 11.89
N TRP A 332 23.50 -13.61 12.60
CA TRP A 332 23.12 -12.24 12.97
C TRP A 332 23.11 -11.28 11.79
N ALA A 333 24.10 -11.36 10.89
CA ALA A 333 24.17 -10.52 9.69
C ALA A 333 23.01 -10.80 8.71
N VAL A 334 22.61 -12.06 8.54
CA VAL A 334 21.42 -12.42 7.73
C VAL A 334 20.14 -11.98 8.43
N ALA A 335 20.03 -12.16 9.74
CA ALA A 335 18.87 -11.72 10.51
C ALA A 335 18.66 -10.20 10.45
N TYR A 336 19.73 -9.40 10.45
CA TYR A 336 19.67 -7.94 10.25
C TYR A 336 18.98 -7.56 8.93
N VAL A 337 19.44 -8.14 7.81
CA VAL A 337 18.87 -7.88 6.47
C VAL A 337 17.41 -8.34 6.41
N CYS A 338 17.14 -9.58 6.83
CA CYS A 338 15.78 -10.13 6.82
C CYS A 338 14.81 -9.31 7.68
N GLN A 339 15.24 -8.85 8.86
CA GLN A 339 14.42 -8.06 9.76
C GLN A 339 14.01 -6.73 9.14
N ILE A 340 14.93 -6.03 8.46
CA ILE A 340 14.62 -4.79 7.74
C ILE A 340 13.68 -5.09 6.56
N THR A 341 13.97 -6.10 5.74
CA THR A 341 13.16 -6.46 4.57
C THR A 341 11.73 -6.88 4.95
N VAL A 342 11.55 -7.76 5.94
CA VAL A 342 10.22 -8.20 6.41
C VAL A 342 9.44 -7.05 7.04
N SER A 343 10.11 -6.15 7.75
CA SER A 343 9.47 -4.94 8.30
C SER A 343 8.98 -4.02 7.19
N TRP A 344 9.81 -3.77 6.17
CA TRP A 344 9.45 -2.97 5.01
C TRP A 344 8.30 -3.59 4.20
N LEU A 345 8.35 -4.89 3.90
CA LEU A 345 7.26 -5.62 3.24
C LEU A 345 5.94 -5.54 4.04
N GLY A 346 6.03 -5.72 5.37
CA GLY A 346 4.88 -5.66 6.28
C GLY A 346 4.25 -4.27 6.38
N ASP A 347 5.06 -3.21 6.34
CA ASP A 347 4.56 -1.82 6.29
C ASP A 347 4.02 -1.47 4.89
N HIS A 348 4.74 -1.80 3.81
CA HIS A 348 4.40 -1.45 2.42
C HIS A 348 3.09 -2.09 1.96
N PHE A 349 2.93 -3.41 2.12
CA PHE A 349 1.70 -4.11 1.75
C PHE A 349 0.58 -3.97 2.81
N ASN A 350 0.77 -3.14 3.84
CA ASN A 350 -0.10 -3.03 5.01
C ASN A 350 -0.37 -4.40 5.71
N ALA A 351 0.49 -5.38 5.47
CA ALA A 351 0.27 -6.81 5.69
C ALA A 351 0.97 -7.33 6.97
N ARG A 352 1.26 -6.45 7.94
CA ARG A 352 2.07 -6.68 9.14
C ARG A 352 1.83 -8.02 9.86
N ALA A 353 0.57 -8.43 9.99
CA ALA A 353 0.19 -9.71 10.62
C ALA A 353 0.67 -10.93 9.81
N TYR A 354 0.55 -10.88 8.47
CA TYR A 354 1.03 -11.93 7.57
C TYR A 354 2.56 -11.92 7.47
N ALA A 355 3.21 -10.74 7.44
CA ALA A 355 4.66 -10.62 7.47
C ALA A 355 5.26 -11.25 8.75
N CYS A 356 4.69 -10.94 9.92
CA CYS A 356 5.05 -11.59 11.19
C CYS A 356 4.80 -13.10 11.14
N SER A 357 3.61 -13.54 10.67
CA SER A 357 3.26 -14.96 10.63
C SER A 357 4.15 -15.79 9.70
N ALA A 358 4.53 -15.25 8.55
CA ALA A 358 5.41 -15.89 7.58
C ALA A 358 6.86 -16.00 8.10
N ALA A 359 7.41 -14.91 8.66
CA ALA A 359 8.73 -14.94 9.28
C ALA A 359 8.79 -15.92 10.46
N ALA A 360 7.73 -15.97 11.29
CA ALA A 360 7.61 -16.92 12.37
C ALA A 360 7.56 -18.37 11.86
N ALA A 361 6.78 -18.65 10.80
CA ALA A 361 6.72 -19.98 10.19
C ALA A 361 8.08 -20.42 9.62
N VAL A 362 8.80 -19.53 8.93
CA VAL A 362 10.15 -19.81 8.40
C VAL A 362 11.14 -20.11 9.53
N GLY A 363 11.14 -19.30 10.59
CA GLY A 363 11.98 -19.55 11.76
C GLY A 363 11.62 -20.85 12.50
N ALA A 364 10.32 -21.16 12.61
CA ALA A 364 9.84 -22.40 13.21
C ALA A 364 10.30 -23.63 12.42
N VAL A 365 10.23 -23.59 11.09
CA VAL A 365 10.76 -24.65 10.21
C VAL A 365 12.27 -24.79 10.35
N GLY A 366 13.02 -23.68 10.45
CA GLY A 366 14.46 -23.71 10.74
C GLY A 366 14.78 -24.47 12.04
N PHE A 367 14.11 -24.13 13.14
CA PHE A 367 14.29 -24.86 14.40
C PHE A 367 13.80 -26.31 14.36
N LEU A 368 12.70 -26.60 13.66
CA LEU A 368 12.19 -27.95 13.47
C LEU A 368 13.20 -28.85 12.76
N VAL A 369 13.78 -28.38 11.66
CA VAL A 369 14.82 -29.12 10.94
C VAL A 369 16.09 -29.26 11.81
N SER A 370 16.50 -28.22 12.53
CA SER A 370 17.63 -28.29 13.48
C SER A 370 17.45 -29.32 14.61
N ALA A 371 16.20 -29.61 14.99
CA ALA A 371 15.84 -30.61 16.00
C ALA A 371 15.70 -32.04 15.45
N LEU A 372 15.45 -32.19 14.14
CA LEU A 372 15.29 -33.47 13.45
C LEU A 372 16.59 -33.98 12.82
N LEU A 373 17.54 -33.10 12.50
CA LEU A 373 18.86 -33.46 11.99
C LEU A 373 19.70 -34.17 13.09
N PRO A 374 20.54 -35.15 12.73
CA PRO A 374 21.48 -35.76 13.66
C PRO A 374 22.38 -34.73 14.36
N ALA A 375 22.74 -34.97 15.62
CA ALA A 375 23.57 -34.03 16.39
C ALA A 375 24.91 -33.69 15.67
N THR A 376 25.47 -34.65 14.94
CA THR A 376 26.69 -34.57 14.13
C THR A 376 26.55 -33.81 12.81
N GLU A 377 25.34 -33.47 12.37
CA GLU A 377 25.08 -32.81 11.07
C GLU A 377 25.30 -31.29 11.19
N TYR A 378 26.55 -30.92 11.43
CA TYR A 378 26.93 -29.56 11.80
C TYR A 378 26.61 -28.52 10.71
N ALA A 379 26.83 -28.85 9.44
CA ALA A 379 26.59 -27.93 8.32
C ALA A 379 25.09 -27.65 8.15
N GLY A 380 24.26 -28.71 8.10
CA GLY A 380 22.80 -28.56 8.02
C GLY A 380 22.22 -27.79 9.21
N ARG A 381 22.66 -28.12 10.43
CA ARG A 381 22.17 -27.46 11.66
C ARG A 381 22.67 -26.02 11.80
N TYR A 382 23.84 -25.67 11.27
CA TYR A 382 24.30 -24.28 11.16
C TYR A 382 23.46 -23.47 10.16
N GLY A 383 23.12 -24.03 8.99
CA GLY A 383 22.17 -23.40 8.07
C GLY A 383 20.80 -23.16 8.71
N CYS A 384 20.32 -24.12 9.51
CA CYS A 384 19.07 -23.99 10.26
C CYS A 384 19.13 -22.88 11.33
N LEU A 385 20.28 -22.65 11.96
CA LEU A 385 20.48 -21.55 12.92
C LEU A 385 20.34 -20.17 12.25
N ILE A 386 20.87 -20.00 11.03
CA ILE A 386 20.70 -18.78 10.23
C ILE A 386 19.21 -18.53 9.94
N VAL A 387 18.48 -19.56 9.48
CA VAL A 387 17.03 -19.47 9.18
C VAL A 387 16.20 -19.19 10.45
N GLY A 388 16.54 -19.85 11.56
CA GLY A 388 15.89 -19.65 12.86
C GLY A 388 16.06 -18.22 13.40
N ALA A 389 17.27 -17.67 13.32
CA ALA A 389 17.56 -16.28 13.71
C ALA A 389 16.85 -15.27 12.79
N ALA A 390 16.93 -15.46 11.47
CA ALA A 390 16.27 -14.60 10.50
C ALA A 390 14.75 -14.56 10.70
N GLY A 391 14.11 -15.71 10.89
CA GLY A 391 12.67 -15.78 11.16
C GLY A 391 12.27 -15.12 12.48
N ALA A 392 12.93 -15.48 13.59
CA ALA A 392 12.56 -15.00 14.91
C ALA A 392 12.66 -13.47 15.08
N PHE A 393 13.76 -12.86 14.63
CA PHE A 393 14.00 -11.42 14.84
C PHE A 393 13.17 -10.54 13.88
N SER A 394 12.82 -11.05 12.70
CA SER A 394 11.97 -10.36 11.72
C SER A 394 10.51 -10.16 12.18
N CYS A 395 10.05 -10.89 13.20
CA CYS A 395 8.67 -10.84 13.66
C CYS A 395 8.32 -9.61 14.51
N ILE A 396 9.29 -9.07 15.26
CA ILE A 396 9.02 -8.08 16.33
C ILE A 396 8.58 -6.71 15.79
N PRO A 397 9.26 -6.09 14.79
CA PRO A 397 8.85 -4.76 14.33
C PRO A 397 7.47 -4.72 13.65
N PRO A 398 7.09 -5.66 12.74
CA PRO A 398 5.74 -5.71 12.19
C PRO A 398 4.66 -5.83 13.28
N MET A 399 4.92 -6.60 14.34
CA MET A 399 3.97 -6.78 15.44
C MET A 399 3.77 -5.51 16.27
N LEU A 400 4.80 -4.71 16.51
CA LEU A 400 4.66 -3.40 17.18
C LEU A 400 3.92 -2.39 16.30
N GLY A 401 4.22 -2.34 15.00
CA GLY A 401 3.44 -1.55 14.04
C GLY A 401 1.97 -1.98 13.99
N TRP A 402 1.70 -3.28 14.07
CA TRP A 402 0.34 -3.82 14.05
C TRP A 402 -0.43 -3.51 15.35
N LEU A 403 0.18 -3.70 16.52
CA LEU A 403 -0.41 -3.33 17.81
C LEU A 403 -0.80 -1.85 17.82
N THR A 404 0.14 -0.96 17.50
CA THR A 404 -0.09 0.49 17.55
C THR A 404 -1.16 0.95 16.55
N SER A 405 -1.29 0.28 15.40
CA SER A 405 -2.34 0.53 14.40
C SER A 405 -3.74 0.09 14.84
N ASN A 406 -3.89 -0.66 15.94
CA ASN A 406 -5.19 -1.14 16.46
C ASN A 406 -5.63 -0.41 17.75
N MET A 407 -4.95 0.69 18.09
CA MET A 407 -5.26 1.52 19.26
C MET A 407 -6.00 2.80 18.87
N TRP A 408 -6.88 3.27 19.76
CA TRP A 408 -7.85 4.33 19.48
C TRP A 408 -7.42 5.73 19.98
N SER A 409 -6.37 5.84 20.79
CA SER A 409 -5.83 7.13 21.25
C SER A 409 -4.31 7.08 21.45
N THR A 410 -3.64 8.20 21.24
CA THR A 410 -2.18 8.36 21.46
C THR A 410 -1.76 8.08 22.90
N ALA A 411 -2.65 8.35 23.86
CA ALA A 411 -2.47 7.99 25.26
C ALA A 411 -2.46 6.46 25.43
N SER A 412 -3.51 5.76 24.99
CA SER A 412 -3.61 4.31 25.09
C SER A 412 -2.50 3.57 24.31
N ILE A 413 -1.99 4.12 23.20
CA ILE A 413 -0.80 3.61 22.49
C ILE A 413 0.39 3.48 23.44
N GLY A 414 0.71 4.52 24.21
CA GLY A 414 1.87 4.51 25.12
C GLY A 414 1.77 3.43 26.19
N LEU A 415 0.59 3.26 26.78
CA LEU A 415 0.35 2.22 27.79
C LEU A 415 0.35 0.80 27.19
N ALA A 416 -0.29 0.59 26.04
CA ALA A 416 -0.36 -0.71 25.39
C ALA A 416 1.01 -1.19 24.89
N VAL A 417 1.85 -0.29 24.35
CA VAL A 417 3.23 -0.63 23.95
C VAL A 417 4.08 -0.95 25.17
N ALA A 418 4.01 -0.16 26.24
CA ALA A 418 4.75 -0.44 27.47
C ALA A 418 4.37 -1.80 28.09
N LEU A 419 3.06 -2.13 28.18
CA LEU A 419 2.62 -3.43 28.68
C LEU A 419 3.05 -4.58 27.77
N ASN A 420 3.00 -4.41 26.45
CA ASN A 420 3.47 -5.42 25.49
C ASN A 420 4.97 -5.72 25.64
N VAL A 421 5.79 -4.69 25.82
CA VAL A 421 7.24 -4.84 26.03
C VAL A 421 7.52 -5.40 27.43
N SER A 422 6.91 -4.89 28.49
CA SER A 422 7.12 -5.40 29.85
C SER A 422 6.73 -6.87 30.01
N ILE A 423 5.55 -7.28 29.50
CA ILE A 423 5.09 -8.68 29.56
C ILE A 423 5.94 -9.54 28.61
N GLY A 424 6.19 -9.05 27.40
CA GLY A 424 6.87 -9.79 26.35
C GLY A 424 8.39 -9.88 26.54
N ALA A 425 9.09 -8.76 26.48
CA ALA A 425 10.53 -8.68 26.63
C ALA A 425 11.01 -8.90 28.08
N GLY A 426 10.22 -8.53 29.08
CA GLY A 426 10.51 -8.83 30.48
C GLY A 426 10.26 -10.30 30.83
N LEU A 427 8.99 -10.72 30.86
CA LEU A 427 8.61 -12.07 31.33
C LEU A 427 8.79 -13.14 30.24
N GLY A 428 8.46 -12.86 28.98
CA GLY A 428 8.56 -13.83 27.87
C GLY A 428 9.98 -14.23 27.49
N GLN A 429 10.99 -13.42 27.83
CA GLN A 429 12.38 -13.80 27.67
C GLN A 429 12.86 -14.81 28.73
N ILE A 430 12.20 -14.91 29.89
CA ILE A 430 12.66 -15.76 31.01
C ILE A 430 12.69 -17.25 30.65
N PRO A 431 11.65 -17.87 30.05
CA PRO A 431 11.72 -19.27 29.67
C PRO A 431 12.82 -19.56 28.63
N GLY A 432 13.14 -18.59 27.77
CA GLY A 432 14.22 -18.70 26.77
C GLY A 432 15.61 -18.91 27.40
N VAL A 433 15.80 -18.47 28.65
CA VAL A 433 17.03 -18.72 29.43
C VAL A 433 17.17 -20.19 29.86
N TRP A 434 16.08 -20.96 29.90
CA TRP A 434 16.04 -22.30 30.49
C TRP A 434 15.99 -23.46 29.49
N ILE A 435 15.80 -23.19 28.19
CA ILE A 435 15.57 -24.23 27.18
C ILE A 435 16.85 -24.83 26.58
N TYR A 436 17.95 -24.07 26.50
CA TYR A 436 19.25 -24.58 26.03
C TYR A 436 20.05 -25.19 27.19
N LYS A 437 19.73 -26.44 27.53
CA LYS A 437 20.36 -27.17 28.65
C LYS A 437 21.73 -27.74 28.28
N ALA A 438 22.69 -27.66 29.19
CA ALA A 438 24.07 -28.10 28.93
C ALA A 438 24.23 -29.64 28.79
N ASP A 439 23.41 -30.42 29.49
CA ASP A 439 23.34 -31.89 29.38
C ASP A 439 22.78 -32.37 28.03
N GLU A 440 22.11 -31.48 27.29
CA GLU A 440 21.60 -31.76 25.95
C GLU A 440 22.57 -31.38 24.82
N ALA A 441 23.75 -30.82 25.13
CA ALA A 441 24.70 -30.34 24.12
C ALA A 441 25.14 -31.44 23.14
N THR A 442 25.54 -32.61 23.65
CA THR A 442 25.94 -33.78 22.86
C THR A 442 24.80 -34.39 22.04
N ARG A 443 23.55 -34.02 22.36
CA ARG A 443 22.33 -34.43 21.64
C ARG A 443 21.81 -33.35 20.69
N GLY A 444 22.49 -32.21 20.58
CA GLY A 444 22.08 -31.11 19.71
C GLY A 444 20.94 -30.23 20.26
N TYR A 445 20.81 -30.10 21.58
CA TYR A 445 19.82 -29.23 22.24
C TYR A 445 18.35 -29.41 21.79
N PRO A 446 17.79 -30.64 21.76
CA PRO A 446 16.42 -30.89 21.30
C PRO A 446 15.34 -30.11 22.07
N THR A 447 15.50 -29.83 23.37
CA THR A 447 14.56 -28.95 24.10
C THR A 447 14.63 -27.52 23.58
N GLY A 448 15.83 -26.98 23.38
CA GLY A 448 16.05 -25.61 22.89
C GLY A 448 15.42 -25.38 21.53
N HIS A 449 15.75 -26.24 20.56
CA HIS A 449 15.17 -26.16 19.22
C HIS A 449 13.67 -26.50 19.21
N GLY A 450 13.23 -27.53 19.94
CA GLY A 450 11.83 -27.94 20.01
C GLY A 450 10.90 -26.88 20.61
N VAL A 451 11.30 -26.21 21.70
CA VAL A 451 10.50 -25.14 22.31
C VAL A 451 10.49 -23.89 21.43
N ASN A 452 11.62 -23.49 20.83
CA ASN A 452 11.64 -22.36 19.89
C ASN A 452 10.78 -22.62 18.65
N CYS A 453 10.80 -23.83 18.10
CA CYS A 453 9.88 -24.27 17.04
C CYS A 453 8.41 -24.13 17.48
N ALA A 454 8.04 -24.69 18.64
CA ALA A 454 6.67 -24.63 19.15
C ALA A 454 6.19 -23.19 19.40
N MET A 455 7.05 -22.32 19.93
CA MET A 455 6.74 -20.92 20.21
C MET A 455 6.61 -20.09 18.94
N LEU A 456 7.46 -20.31 17.93
CA LEU A 456 7.31 -19.62 16.64
C LEU A 456 6.10 -20.12 15.84
N PHE A 457 5.71 -21.40 15.94
CA PHE A 457 4.41 -21.83 15.42
C PHE A 457 3.24 -21.21 16.18
N PHE A 458 3.34 -21.04 17.51
CA PHE A 458 2.34 -20.29 18.28
C PHE A 458 2.27 -18.82 17.85
N VAL A 459 3.40 -18.17 17.57
CA VAL A 459 3.43 -16.80 17.00
C VAL A 459 2.75 -16.76 15.64
N SER A 460 3.11 -17.69 14.75
CA SER A 460 2.58 -17.76 13.38
C SER A 460 1.06 -17.99 13.35
N LEU A 461 0.57 -18.96 14.12
CA LEU A 461 -0.85 -19.30 14.23
C LEU A 461 -1.62 -18.24 15.04
N GLY A 462 -1.02 -17.69 16.09
CA GLY A 462 -1.60 -16.63 16.91
C GLY A 462 -1.82 -15.34 16.13
N ALA A 463 -0.84 -14.92 15.33
CA ALA A 463 -0.97 -13.78 14.43
C ALA A 463 -2.07 -14.00 13.38
N LEU A 464 -2.18 -15.19 12.78
CA LEU A 464 -3.27 -15.52 11.85
C LEU A 464 -4.64 -15.58 12.54
N ALA A 465 -4.74 -16.20 13.72
CA ALA A 465 -5.96 -16.31 14.50
C ALA A 465 -6.46 -14.92 14.97
N LEU A 466 -5.55 -14.04 15.39
CA LEU A 466 -5.88 -12.67 15.77
C LEU A 466 -6.23 -11.80 14.55
N ARG A 467 -5.53 -11.95 13.41
CA ARG A 467 -5.89 -11.31 12.12
C ARG A 467 -7.24 -11.78 11.58
N TYR A 468 -7.58 -13.05 11.78
CA TYR A 468 -8.89 -13.63 11.46
C TYR A 468 -9.96 -13.16 12.45
N TYR A 469 -9.66 -13.05 13.75
CA TYR A 469 -10.56 -12.44 14.72
C TYR A 469 -10.86 -10.98 14.38
N TYR A 470 -9.85 -10.17 14.02
CA TYR A 470 -10.09 -8.80 13.54
C TYR A 470 -10.91 -8.80 12.24
N ALA A 471 -10.69 -9.73 11.31
CA ALA A 471 -11.53 -9.86 10.11
C ALA A 471 -12.99 -10.18 10.46
N LEU A 472 -13.23 -11.16 11.35
CA LEU A 472 -14.56 -11.53 11.83
C LEU A 472 -15.23 -10.41 12.65
N THR A 473 -14.46 -9.64 13.41
CA THR A 473 -15.00 -8.55 14.24
C THR A 473 -15.31 -7.33 13.40
N ASN A 474 -14.48 -6.99 12.41
CA ASN A 474 -14.80 -5.96 11.44
C ASN A 474 -16.04 -6.36 10.63
N ARG A 475 -16.09 -7.59 10.10
CA ARG A 475 -17.30 -8.13 9.44
C ARG A 475 -18.53 -8.11 10.38
N ARG A 476 -18.40 -8.45 11.66
CA ARG A 476 -19.51 -8.35 12.65
C ARG A 476 -19.91 -6.92 12.99
N ILE A 477 -19.00 -5.95 12.94
CA ILE A 477 -19.31 -4.53 13.16
C ILE A 477 -20.10 -4.00 11.96
N LEU A 478 -19.73 -4.40 10.74
CA LEU A 478 -20.49 -4.14 9.52
C LEU A 478 -21.88 -4.80 9.58
N THR A 479 -21.96 -6.12 9.79
CA THR A 479 -23.24 -6.85 9.90
C THR A 479 -24.12 -6.45 11.09
N ALA A 480 -23.54 -5.89 12.15
CA ALA A 480 -24.33 -5.32 13.26
C ALA A 480 -24.72 -3.85 13.05
N ALA A 481 -24.17 -3.16 12.04
CA ALA A 481 -24.72 -1.92 11.50
C ALA A 481 -25.82 -2.19 10.44
N GLU A 482 -25.81 -3.35 9.80
CA GLU A 482 -26.80 -3.79 8.79
C GLU A 482 -28.13 -4.31 9.39
N GLY A 483 -28.20 -4.64 10.68
CA GLY A 483 -29.26 -5.54 11.21
C GLY A 483 -30.03 -5.12 12.48
N GLY A 484 -29.77 -3.95 13.07
CA GLY A 484 -30.45 -3.51 14.30
C GLY A 484 -29.62 -2.55 15.16
N PRO A 485 -30.12 -2.10 16.33
CA PRO A 485 -29.44 -1.10 17.14
C PRO A 485 -28.05 -1.57 17.59
N ALA A 486 -27.06 -0.71 17.38
CA ALA A 486 -25.64 -1.05 17.43
C ALA A 486 -25.21 -1.77 18.73
N PRO A 487 -24.26 -2.73 18.63
CA PRO A 487 -23.83 -3.50 19.79
C PRO A 487 -23.18 -2.57 20.82
N ARG A 488 -23.74 -2.53 22.04
CA ARG A 488 -23.13 -1.82 23.17
C ARG A 488 -21.73 -2.37 23.43
N PHE A 489 -20.70 -1.62 23.03
CA PHE A 489 -19.37 -1.78 23.59
C PHE A 489 -19.45 -1.62 25.11
N LEU A 490 -18.66 -2.40 25.84
CA LEU A 490 -18.84 -2.63 27.29
C LEU A 490 -18.56 -1.37 28.14
N THR A 491 -19.58 -0.55 28.34
CA THR A 491 -19.65 0.44 29.42
C THR A 491 -19.75 -0.29 30.75
N THR A 492 -18.64 -0.37 31.50
CA THR A 492 -18.61 -1.04 32.80
C THR A 492 -19.11 -0.11 33.92
N ASP A 493 -20.43 -0.04 34.06
CA ASP A 493 -21.20 0.63 35.12
C ASP A 493 -22.30 -0.37 35.56
N PRO A 494 -22.82 -0.36 36.82
CA PRO A 494 -23.34 0.85 37.46
C PRO A 494 -23.28 0.98 39.01
N VAL A 495 -23.36 2.23 39.47
CA VAL A 495 -24.08 2.66 40.69
C VAL A 495 -24.73 4.03 40.35
N SER A 496 -26.03 4.31 40.54
CA SER A 496 -27.06 3.64 41.34
C SER A 496 -28.44 3.52 40.66
N ALA A 497 -29.00 2.30 40.73
CA ALA A 497 -30.39 1.97 41.07
C ALA A 497 -31.59 2.78 40.51
N SER A 498 -32.48 2.09 39.77
CA SER A 498 -33.79 1.70 40.34
C SER A 498 -34.54 0.62 39.53
N LEU A 499 -34.88 -0.48 40.22
CA LEU A 499 -35.95 -1.47 39.93
C LEU A 499 -35.83 -2.42 38.71
N GLU A 500 -36.42 -3.61 38.91
CA GLU A 500 -36.34 -4.88 38.16
C GLU A 500 -37.61 -5.72 38.54
N PRO A 501 -37.93 -6.89 37.94
CA PRO A 501 -37.99 -7.29 36.52
C PRO A 501 -39.24 -8.18 36.20
N VAL A 502 -39.18 -8.95 35.08
CA VAL A 502 -39.71 -10.34 34.83
C VAL A 502 -40.61 -10.50 33.56
N GLY A 503 -40.27 -11.51 32.73
CA GLY A 503 -41.09 -12.08 31.64
C GLY A 503 -40.43 -12.07 30.25
N VAL A 504 -39.54 -12.97 29.79
CA VAL A 504 -39.36 -14.44 29.88
C VAL A 504 -39.96 -15.26 28.69
N THR A 505 -39.31 -15.19 27.51
CA THR A 505 -38.87 -16.34 26.65
C THR A 505 -39.89 -17.25 25.89
N PRO A 506 -39.49 -18.21 25.00
CA PRO A 506 -38.53 -18.17 23.87
C PRO A 506 -38.86 -19.04 22.59
N ALA A 507 -37.93 -19.01 21.60
CA ALA A 507 -37.31 -20.17 20.89
C ALA A 507 -37.79 -20.69 19.49
N GLY A 508 -36.77 -20.95 18.64
CA GLY A 508 -36.77 -21.88 17.47
C GLY A 508 -36.00 -21.35 16.24
N GLN A 509 -35.12 -22.08 15.53
CA GLN A 509 -34.36 -23.32 15.83
C GLN A 509 -33.07 -23.41 14.93
N LEU A 510 -32.16 -24.38 15.15
CA LEU A 510 -30.80 -24.43 14.53
C LEU A 510 -30.66 -25.30 13.25
N ARG A 511 -29.66 -25.01 12.39
CA ARG A 511 -28.63 -25.92 11.75
C ARG A 511 -27.97 -25.28 10.50
N ARG A 512 -26.76 -25.64 10.00
CA ARG A 512 -25.50 -26.22 10.56
C ARG A 512 -24.34 -26.06 9.53
N PHE A 513 -23.08 -25.97 9.96
CA PHE A 513 -21.86 -25.87 9.11
C PHE A 513 -21.39 -27.19 8.44
N ARG A 514 -20.61 -27.07 7.34
CA ARG A 514 -19.48 -27.96 6.97
C ARG A 514 -18.36 -27.21 6.20
N PRO A 515 -17.06 -27.54 6.39
CA PRO A 515 -15.93 -26.98 5.64
C PRO A 515 -15.20 -28.00 4.74
N ALA A 516 -14.33 -27.52 3.84
CA ALA A 516 -13.27 -28.32 3.19
C ALA A 516 -12.06 -27.44 2.80
N HIS A 517 -10.84 -27.99 2.89
CA HIS A 517 -9.58 -27.38 2.43
C HIS A 517 -8.95 -28.24 1.33
N ARG A 518 -7.99 -27.68 0.57
CA ARG A 518 -6.82 -28.44 0.09
C ARG A 518 -5.58 -27.57 -0.14
N TRP A 519 -4.42 -28.15 0.12
CA TRP A 519 -3.08 -27.68 -0.24
C TRP A 519 -2.44 -28.69 -1.22
N PRO A 520 -1.58 -28.28 -2.16
CA PRO A 520 -0.71 -29.20 -2.90
C PRO A 520 0.47 -29.69 -2.04
N ARG A 521 1.13 -30.77 -2.49
CA ARG A 521 2.35 -31.34 -1.88
C ARG A 521 3.56 -31.16 -2.79
N VAL A 522 4.76 -31.11 -2.22
CA VAL A 522 6.03 -31.26 -2.94
C VAL A 522 6.89 -32.30 -2.22
N LEU A 523 7.48 -33.25 -2.95
CA LEU A 523 8.62 -34.07 -2.54
C LEU A 523 9.35 -34.61 -3.80
N PHE A 524 10.62 -35.00 -3.64
CA PHE A 524 11.57 -35.24 -4.72
C PHE A 524 11.35 -36.51 -5.55
N ALA A 525 11.62 -36.40 -6.86
CA ALA A 525 12.16 -37.45 -7.73
C ALA A 525 12.85 -36.81 -8.95
N GLY A 526 13.83 -37.48 -9.56
CA GLY A 526 14.48 -37.04 -10.80
C GLY A 526 15.53 -38.03 -11.31
N ASP A 527 15.74 -38.06 -12.62
CA ASP A 527 16.83 -38.76 -13.34
C ASP A 527 16.96 -38.16 -14.78
N PRO A 528 18.05 -38.38 -15.56
CA PRO A 528 18.61 -37.29 -16.38
C PRO A 528 18.85 -37.61 -17.88
N LYS A 529 19.25 -36.58 -18.66
CA LYS A 529 20.24 -36.68 -19.77
C LYS A 529 20.65 -35.32 -20.37
N ALA A 530 21.86 -35.30 -20.95
CA ALA A 530 22.40 -34.39 -21.98
C ALA A 530 22.28 -32.86 -21.76
N ARG A 531 23.39 -32.14 -21.51
CA ARG A 531 24.32 -31.55 -22.52
C ARG A 531 23.67 -30.52 -23.46
N GLY A 532 24.09 -29.24 -23.52
CA GLY A 532 25.07 -28.52 -22.69
C GLY A 532 25.76 -27.34 -23.40
N GLY A 533 26.33 -26.41 -22.61
CA GLY A 533 26.98 -25.18 -23.08
C GLY A 533 26.01 -24.01 -23.25
N ARG A 534 26.42 -22.74 -23.12
CA ARG A 534 27.74 -22.17 -22.75
C ARG A 534 27.52 -20.80 -22.11
N LEU A 535 28.06 -20.57 -20.92
CA LEU A 535 28.30 -19.22 -20.38
C LEU A 535 29.60 -19.24 -19.56
N ASP A 536 30.71 -19.08 -20.27
CA ASP A 536 32.03 -18.90 -19.66
C ASP A 536 32.17 -17.46 -19.11
N LYS A 537 32.98 -17.32 -18.05
CA LYS A 537 33.47 -16.06 -17.45
C LYS A 537 32.46 -15.23 -16.63
N LEU A 538 32.40 -15.55 -15.34
CA LEU A 538 32.89 -14.63 -14.30
C LEU A 538 33.33 -15.45 -13.07
N ALA A 539 34.63 -15.51 -12.80
CA ALA A 539 35.22 -16.30 -11.71
C ALA A 539 36.23 -15.44 -10.94
N GLY A 540 36.25 -15.53 -9.60
CA GLY A 540 37.00 -14.55 -8.79
C GLY A 540 37.36 -14.87 -7.34
N ASN A 541 37.00 -16.02 -6.74
CA ASN A 541 37.59 -16.45 -5.46
C ASN A 541 37.49 -17.98 -5.24
N PRO A 542 38.57 -18.72 -4.92
CA PRO A 542 38.53 -20.19 -4.85
C PRO A 542 37.91 -20.79 -3.56
N ALA A 543 37.81 -20.04 -2.46
CA ALA A 543 37.61 -20.63 -1.13
C ALA A 543 36.26 -21.33 -0.91
N MET A 544 35.20 -20.92 -1.62
CA MET A 544 33.83 -21.38 -1.34
C MET A 544 33.41 -22.65 -2.12
N VAL A 545 34.20 -23.07 -3.13
CA VAL A 545 33.85 -24.18 -4.03
C VAL A 545 34.11 -25.55 -3.40
N ALA A 546 35.08 -25.65 -2.49
CA ALA A 546 35.51 -26.91 -1.88
C ALA A 546 34.49 -27.55 -0.92
N ALA A 547 33.50 -26.79 -0.43
CA ALA A 547 32.61 -27.21 0.65
C ALA A 547 31.36 -28.01 0.21
N LEU A 548 31.06 -28.08 -1.10
CA LEU A 548 29.76 -28.58 -1.60
C LEU A 548 29.84 -29.79 -2.54
N GLN A 549 31.00 -30.44 -2.68
CA GLN A 549 31.19 -31.59 -3.59
C GLN A 549 31.27 -32.96 -2.91
N GLY A 550 31.07 -33.05 -1.59
CA GLY A 550 31.07 -34.31 -0.85
C GLY A 550 29.75 -34.61 -0.17
N LEU A 551 28.97 -35.55 -0.74
CA LEU A 551 27.98 -36.47 -0.12
C LEU A 551 27.03 -37.01 -1.21
N GLY A 552 26.72 -38.31 -1.21
CA GLY A 552 25.79 -38.92 -2.16
C GLY A 552 25.50 -40.40 -1.88
N LEU A 553 24.71 -41.02 -2.76
CA LEU A 553 24.20 -42.42 -2.71
C LEU A 553 22.92 -42.59 -1.81
N PRO A 554 22.10 -43.67 -1.97
CA PRO A 554 20.87 -43.55 -2.79
C PRO A 554 19.65 -44.42 -2.32
N LEU A 555 18.77 -44.76 -3.27
CA LEU A 555 17.87 -45.94 -3.38
C LEU A 555 16.42 -45.88 -2.86
N SER A 556 15.64 -46.87 -3.31
CA SER A 556 14.16 -46.88 -3.43
C SER A 556 13.59 -48.29 -3.25
N ALA A 557 12.35 -48.44 -2.74
CA ALA A 557 11.54 -49.65 -2.93
C ALA A 557 10.01 -49.50 -2.63
N ALA A 558 9.20 -49.98 -3.59
CA ALA A 558 8.04 -50.88 -3.43
C ALA A 558 6.61 -50.42 -3.04
N MET A 559 5.67 -51.18 -3.66
CA MET A 559 4.27 -51.48 -3.33
C MET A 559 3.12 -50.63 -3.93
N THR A 560 2.00 -51.34 -4.19
CA THR A 560 0.98 -51.01 -5.21
C THR A 560 -0.44 -51.33 -4.71
N GLY A 561 -1.46 -50.60 -5.18
CA GLY A 561 -2.86 -50.96 -4.96
C GLY A 561 -3.84 -50.28 -5.92
N LYS A 562 -4.69 -51.08 -6.60
CA LYS A 562 -5.88 -50.64 -7.36
C LYS A 562 -7.07 -50.48 -6.38
N MET A 563 -8.19 -49.79 -6.68
CA MET A 563 -9.16 -50.08 -7.74
C MET A 563 -10.13 -48.90 -7.99
N SER A 564 -10.83 -48.91 -9.13
CA SER A 564 -11.72 -47.85 -9.63
C SER A 564 -13.21 -48.13 -9.37
N LEU A 565 -14.07 -47.09 -9.43
CA LEU A 565 -15.44 -47.15 -10.00
C LEU A 565 -16.07 -45.75 -10.16
N ILE A 566 -16.52 -45.39 -11.37
CA ILE A 566 -17.31 -44.18 -11.72
C ILE A 566 -18.25 -44.51 -12.91
N PRO A 567 -19.50 -44.04 -12.93
CA PRO A 567 -20.30 -43.80 -14.15
C PRO A 567 -20.69 -42.30 -14.33
N PRO A 568 -21.18 -41.87 -15.52
CA PRO A 568 -20.72 -40.60 -16.15
C PRO A 568 -21.81 -39.53 -16.37
N PRO A 569 -21.52 -38.43 -17.11
CA PRO A 569 -22.08 -38.33 -18.48
C PRO A 569 -21.24 -37.58 -19.56
N LEU A 570 -21.20 -38.19 -20.76
CA LEU A 570 -21.28 -37.61 -22.13
C LEU A 570 -20.24 -36.54 -22.65
N PRO A 571 -20.11 -36.33 -23.99
CA PRO A 571 -18.80 -36.04 -24.61
C PRO A 571 -18.58 -34.64 -25.24
N PRO A 572 -17.31 -34.27 -25.49
CA PRO A 572 -16.92 -33.10 -26.30
C PRO A 572 -16.87 -33.37 -27.84
N PRO A 573 -16.77 -32.32 -28.68
CA PRO A 573 -16.67 -32.42 -30.16
C PRO A 573 -15.37 -33.08 -30.69
N PRO A 574 -15.28 -33.41 -32.00
CA PRO A 574 -14.34 -34.42 -32.50
C PRO A 574 -12.88 -33.96 -32.57
N SER A 575 -11.96 -34.90 -32.31
CA SER A 575 -10.52 -34.66 -32.25
C SER A 575 -9.84 -34.60 -33.63
N ARG A 576 -9.01 -33.58 -33.83
CA ARG A 576 -7.84 -33.68 -34.72
C ARG A 576 -6.76 -34.53 -34.03
N ARG A 577 -5.90 -35.18 -34.81
CA ARG A 577 -4.89 -36.13 -34.29
C ARG A 577 -3.70 -35.38 -33.68
N PRO A 578 -3.16 -35.81 -32.53
CA PRO A 578 -1.91 -35.26 -32.02
C PRO A 578 -0.73 -35.69 -32.89
N GLY A 579 0.08 -34.73 -33.33
CA GLY A 579 1.45 -34.98 -33.77
C GLY A 579 2.40 -35.05 -32.57
N ASN A 580 3.50 -35.79 -32.67
CA ASN A 580 4.45 -35.93 -31.57
C ASN A 580 5.32 -34.68 -31.41
N SER A 581 5.06 -33.87 -30.38
CA SER A 581 6.02 -32.91 -29.82
C SER A 581 5.81 -32.80 -28.31
N THR A 582 6.73 -33.39 -27.53
CA THR A 582 6.67 -33.40 -26.06
C THR A 582 7.49 -32.27 -25.47
N ASP A 583 6.95 -31.04 -25.46
CA ASP A 583 7.46 -29.93 -24.65
C ASP A 583 6.36 -28.89 -24.37
N GLU A 584 5.61 -29.08 -23.28
CA GLU A 584 4.62 -28.10 -22.78
C GLU A 584 5.29 -27.04 -21.85
N THR A 585 6.61 -26.86 -21.96
CA THR A 585 7.42 -26.05 -21.02
C THR A 585 8.32 -25.01 -21.69
N ALA A 586 8.39 -24.95 -23.02
CA ALA A 586 9.21 -24.01 -23.76
C ALA A 586 8.43 -22.75 -24.20
N VAL A 587 8.74 -21.60 -23.58
CA VAL A 587 8.32 -20.26 -24.07
C VAL A 587 9.03 -19.96 -25.39
N ASP A 588 8.40 -19.22 -26.30
CA ASP A 588 8.93 -18.99 -27.66
C ASP A 588 10.35 -18.39 -27.63
N GLY A 589 11.29 -19.04 -28.35
CA GLY A 589 12.69 -18.61 -28.45
C GLY A 589 12.89 -17.22 -29.06
N ARG A 590 11.86 -16.65 -29.69
CA ARG A 590 11.81 -15.23 -30.11
C ARG A 590 11.72 -14.24 -28.96
N CYS A 591 11.45 -14.68 -27.73
CA CYS A 591 11.48 -13.83 -26.54
C CYS A 591 12.93 -13.51 -26.10
N ASN A 592 13.63 -12.77 -26.95
CA ASN A 592 15.01 -12.34 -26.73
C ASN A 592 15.25 -10.97 -27.40
N ILE A 593 16.29 -10.26 -26.93
CA ILE A 593 16.63 -8.91 -27.41
C ILE A 593 16.80 -8.83 -28.94
N SER A 594 17.42 -9.82 -29.58
CA SER A 594 17.81 -9.74 -31.00
C SER A 594 16.63 -9.72 -31.97
N THR A 595 15.47 -10.23 -31.56
CA THR A 595 14.20 -10.14 -32.30
C THR A 595 13.82 -8.68 -32.54
N PHE A 596 13.90 -7.86 -31.49
CA PHE A 596 13.42 -6.48 -31.49
C PHE A 596 14.45 -5.45 -32.01
N LEU A 597 15.75 -5.76 -31.96
CA LEU A 597 16.83 -4.82 -32.32
C LEU A 597 16.70 -4.15 -33.70
N ARG A 598 16.04 -4.80 -34.67
CA ARG A 598 15.85 -4.25 -36.03
C ARG A 598 14.64 -3.33 -36.18
N ALA A 599 13.75 -3.27 -35.19
CA ALA A 599 12.55 -2.43 -35.20
C ALA A 599 12.64 -1.22 -34.26
N LEU A 600 13.69 -1.11 -33.46
CA LEU A 600 13.92 0.02 -32.56
C LEU A 600 14.47 1.25 -33.31
N PRO A 601 13.87 2.44 -33.16
CA PRO A 601 14.47 3.68 -33.64
C PRO A 601 15.67 4.10 -32.75
N PRO A 602 16.58 4.97 -33.23
CA PRO A 602 17.80 5.34 -32.50
C PRO A 602 17.60 6.03 -31.14
N ASN A 603 16.39 6.52 -30.84
CA ASN A 603 16.03 7.15 -29.57
C ASN A 603 15.33 6.17 -28.58
N ALA A 604 15.21 4.89 -28.92
CA ALA A 604 14.58 3.87 -28.08
C ALA A 604 15.57 2.78 -27.63
N THR A 605 15.39 2.27 -26.42
CA THR A 605 16.17 1.16 -25.85
C THR A 605 15.27 0.14 -25.17
N LEU A 606 15.68 -1.13 -25.21
CA LEU A 606 15.07 -2.17 -24.38
C LEU A 606 15.67 -2.09 -22.97
N GLU A 607 14.83 -1.97 -21.96
CA GLU A 607 15.24 -2.13 -20.56
C GLU A 607 15.14 -3.59 -20.11
N ASN A 608 14.11 -4.31 -20.60
CA ASN A 608 13.87 -5.71 -20.26
C ASN A 608 13.23 -6.47 -21.44
N VAL A 609 13.58 -7.75 -21.57
CA VAL A 609 12.88 -8.77 -22.36
C VAL A 609 12.87 -10.04 -21.52
N THR A 610 11.70 -10.46 -21.04
CA THR A 610 11.51 -11.57 -20.10
C THR A 610 10.49 -12.56 -20.64
N ALA A 611 10.87 -13.83 -20.75
CA ALA A 611 9.95 -14.94 -20.99
C ALA A 611 9.10 -15.19 -19.72
N VAL A 612 7.78 -15.16 -19.86
CA VAL A 612 6.82 -15.41 -18.78
C VAL A 612 6.13 -16.76 -19.07
N PRO A 613 6.29 -17.79 -18.21
CA PRO A 613 5.65 -19.08 -18.41
C PRO A 613 4.15 -19.02 -18.09
N GLN A 614 3.40 -20.02 -18.57
CA GLN A 614 1.99 -20.21 -18.24
C GLN A 614 1.77 -20.25 -16.72
N GLY A 615 0.78 -19.49 -16.23
CA GLY A 615 0.51 -19.32 -14.79
C GLY A 615 1.45 -18.31 -14.10
N GLY A 616 2.32 -17.64 -14.86
CA GLY A 616 3.31 -16.70 -14.38
C GLY A 616 2.75 -15.33 -13.97
N SER A 617 3.68 -14.43 -13.66
CA SER A 617 3.43 -13.03 -13.29
C SER A 617 4.56 -12.16 -13.82
N HIS A 618 4.26 -10.92 -14.21
CA HIS A 618 5.26 -9.94 -14.65
C HIS A 618 4.80 -8.51 -14.40
N GLY A 619 5.73 -7.67 -13.99
CA GLY A 619 5.56 -6.23 -13.87
C GLY A 619 6.72 -5.63 -13.08
N GLU A 620 6.42 -4.67 -12.22
CA GLU A 620 7.39 -3.86 -11.47
C GLU A 620 7.07 -3.78 -9.97
N GLY A 621 5.89 -4.25 -9.56
CA GLY A 621 5.42 -4.28 -8.18
C GLY A 621 5.61 -2.93 -7.48
N PRO A 622 6.14 -2.91 -6.24
CA PRO A 622 6.37 -1.70 -5.45
C PRO A 622 7.16 -0.56 -6.12
N ALA A 623 7.88 -0.80 -7.22
CA ALA A 623 8.63 0.23 -7.93
C ALA A 623 7.76 1.08 -8.87
N ASN A 624 6.59 0.58 -9.28
CA ASN A 624 5.61 1.29 -10.10
C ASN A 624 4.56 1.90 -9.17
N VAL A 625 4.67 3.21 -8.94
CA VAL A 625 3.93 3.90 -7.87
C VAL A 625 2.44 4.08 -8.24
N ALA A 626 2.11 4.10 -9.53
CA ALA A 626 0.74 4.11 -10.03
C ALA A 626 0.06 2.74 -9.90
N TYR A 627 0.74 1.66 -10.28
CA TYR A 627 0.19 0.30 -10.36
C TYR A 627 1.08 -0.72 -9.63
N PRO A 628 1.16 -0.67 -8.28
CA PRO A 628 2.09 -1.49 -7.49
C PRO A 628 1.66 -2.97 -7.33
N ARG A 629 0.76 -3.45 -8.20
CA ARG A 629 0.18 -4.79 -8.21
C ARG A 629 0.41 -5.42 -9.58
N ASP A 630 1.26 -6.44 -9.65
CA ASP A 630 1.49 -7.18 -10.88
C ASP A 630 0.37 -8.21 -11.13
N PRO A 631 -0.03 -8.47 -12.39
CA PRO A 631 -0.97 -9.54 -12.73
C PRO A 631 -0.38 -10.92 -12.39
N GLU A 632 -1.22 -11.82 -11.88
CA GLU A 632 -0.89 -13.22 -11.63
C GLU A 632 -1.66 -14.13 -12.57
N ASP A 633 -1.20 -15.36 -12.82
CA ASP A 633 -1.90 -16.31 -13.69
C ASP A 633 -2.04 -15.76 -15.14
N LEU A 634 -0.91 -15.28 -15.67
CA LEU A 634 -0.77 -14.89 -17.08
C LEU A 634 -0.67 -16.13 -17.98
N PRO A 635 -1.08 -16.04 -19.27
CA PRO A 635 -0.72 -17.05 -20.25
C PRO A 635 0.80 -17.02 -20.52
N ALA A 636 1.32 -18.07 -21.14
CA ALA A 636 2.71 -18.04 -21.64
C ALA A 636 2.87 -16.88 -22.64
N LEU A 637 3.83 -15.99 -22.39
CA LEU A 637 4.02 -14.75 -23.14
C LEU A 637 5.44 -14.19 -23.04
N CYS A 638 5.82 -13.34 -23.98
CA CYS A 638 6.99 -12.49 -23.85
C CYS A 638 6.62 -11.11 -23.28
N ALA A 639 7.25 -10.73 -22.17
CA ALA A 639 7.11 -9.40 -21.58
C ALA A 639 8.32 -8.52 -21.96
N VAL A 640 8.05 -7.30 -22.44
CA VAL A 640 9.09 -6.37 -22.90
C VAL A 640 8.88 -5.01 -22.25
N THR A 641 9.97 -4.36 -21.82
CA THR A 641 9.96 -2.98 -21.34
C THR A 641 10.87 -2.14 -22.23
N VAL A 642 10.32 -1.07 -22.80
CA VAL A 642 11.01 -0.15 -23.72
C VAL A 642 11.08 1.23 -23.08
N ARG A 643 12.21 1.92 -23.19
CA ARG A 643 12.33 3.37 -22.93
C ARG A 643 12.49 4.10 -24.25
N VAL A 644 11.85 5.26 -24.38
CA VAL A 644 11.98 6.17 -25.53
C VAL A 644 12.36 7.56 -25.03
N ALA A 645 13.46 8.12 -25.54
CA ALA A 645 13.77 9.53 -25.37
C ALA A 645 12.83 10.37 -26.25
N SER A 646 11.89 11.07 -25.61
CA SER A 646 10.84 11.87 -26.24
C SER A 646 11.29 13.31 -26.51
N SER A 647 12.23 13.82 -25.72
CA SER A 647 12.91 15.10 -25.94
C SER A 647 14.31 15.07 -25.30
N PRO A 648 15.13 16.15 -25.42
CA PRO A 648 16.39 16.27 -24.69
C PRO A 648 16.25 16.32 -23.15
N SER A 649 15.03 16.49 -22.61
CA SER A 649 14.75 16.63 -21.18
C SER A 649 13.67 15.69 -20.65
N SER A 650 13.12 14.80 -21.49
CA SER A 650 12.06 13.84 -21.13
C SER A 650 12.25 12.48 -21.79
N SER A 651 11.73 11.43 -21.15
CA SER A 651 11.65 10.08 -21.70
C SER A 651 10.47 9.35 -21.10
N PHE A 652 9.70 8.64 -21.91
CA PHE A 652 8.67 7.71 -21.43
C PHE A 652 9.14 6.26 -21.57
N ARG A 653 8.40 5.37 -20.91
CA ARG A 653 8.55 3.93 -20.98
C ARG A 653 7.22 3.30 -21.38
N PHE A 654 7.26 2.10 -21.92
CA PHE A 654 6.07 1.28 -22.07
C PHE A 654 6.37 -0.20 -21.91
N GLY A 655 5.36 -0.93 -21.45
CA GLY A 655 5.34 -2.38 -21.38
C GLY A 655 4.62 -2.95 -22.60
N LEU A 656 5.05 -4.13 -23.02
CA LEU A 656 4.32 -5.03 -23.92
C LEU A 656 4.18 -6.39 -23.23
N PHE A 657 3.00 -7.00 -23.34
CA PHE A 657 2.80 -8.44 -23.22
C PHE A 657 2.49 -9.00 -24.60
N LEU A 658 3.24 -10.01 -25.02
CA LEU A 658 3.15 -10.65 -26.33
C LEU A 658 2.85 -12.14 -26.12
N PRO A 659 1.56 -12.56 -26.12
CA PRO A 659 1.16 -13.95 -25.94
C PRO A 659 1.87 -14.93 -26.88
N ASP A 660 2.25 -16.11 -26.38
CA ASP A 660 3.02 -17.06 -27.17
C ASP A 660 2.27 -17.45 -28.46
N PRO A 661 2.90 -17.41 -29.65
CA PRO A 661 2.17 -17.50 -30.92
C PRO A 661 1.53 -18.86 -31.21
N GLY A 662 1.91 -19.90 -30.46
CA GLY A 662 1.38 -21.26 -30.57
C GLY A 662 0.29 -21.61 -29.56
N SER A 663 -0.09 -20.69 -28.66
CA SER A 663 -1.02 -20.97 -27.55
C SER A 663 -2.25 -20.06 -27.54
N THR A 664 -2.07 -18.74 -27.40
CA THR A 664 -3.18 -17.80 -27.13
C THR A 664 -3.17 -16.54 -27.99
N TRP A 665 -2.16 -16.31 -28.83
CA TRP A 665 -2.13 -15.16 -29.75
C TRP A 665 -3.36 -15.11 -30.67
N ASN A 666 -4.13 -14.02 -30.60
CA ASN A 666 -5.38 -13.87 -31.34
C ASN A 666 -5.34 -12.84 -32.48
N ARG A 667 -4.15 -12.35 -32.86
CA ARG A 667 -3.89 -11.25 -33.83
C ARG A 667 -4.44 -9.87 -33.47
N ARG A 668 -4.94 -9.67 -32.25
CA ARG A 668 -5.41 -8.36 -31.77
C ARG A 668 -4.33 -7.65 -30.96
N PHE A 669 -4.24 -6.34 -31.13
CA PHE A 669 -3.47 -5.45 -30.26
C PHE A 669 -4.42 -4.73 -29.29
N LEU A 670 -4.03 -4.52 -28.03
CA LEU A 670 -4.79 -3.75 -27.03
C LEU A 670 -3.89 -2.75 -26.32
N THR A 671 -4.22 -1.46 -26.42
CA THR A 671 -3.59 -0.42 -25.61
C THR A 671 -4.44 -0.12 -24.38
N VAL A 672 -3.77 0.09 -23.25
CA VAL A 672 -4.36 0.23 -21.92
C VAL A 672 -3.94 1.57 -21.29
N GLY A 673 -4.93 2.36 -20.91
CA GLY A 673 -4.77 3.71 -20.34
C GLY A 673 -4.28 3.78 -18.90
N ASN A 674 -4.15 5.03 -18.42
CA ASN A 674 -3.71 5.41 -17.08
C ASN A 674 -4.82 6.20 -16.33
N GLY A 675 -4.82 6.23 -14.99
CA GLY A 675 -5.75 7.03 -14.17
C GLY A 675 -5.13 8.32 -13.60
N GLY A 676 -5.91 9.40 -13.51
CA GLY A 676 -5.45 10.69 -12.94
C GLY A 676 -4.17 11.21 -13.60
N PHE A 677 -3.28 11.81 -12.80
CA PHE A 677 -1.94 12.25 -13.23
C PHE A 677 -0.85 11.22 -12.87
N ALA A 678 -1.16 9.92 -13.01
CA ALA A 678 -0.31 8.83 -12.53
C ALA A 678 0.66 8.35 -13.60
N GLY A 679 1.95 8.35 -13.27
CA GLY A 679 3.01 7.77 -14.08
C GLY A 679 3.32 6.33 -13.64
N GLY A 680 3.34 5.41 -14.60
CA GLY A 680 3.62 3.99 -14.39
C GLY A 680 2.91 3.12 -15.44
N ILE A 681 3.54 2.03 -15.86
CA ILE A 681 2.97 1.08 -16.82
C ILE A 681 1.84 0.29 -16.14
N ASN A 682 0.66 0.22 -16.75
CA ASN A 682 -0.51 -0.45 -16.18
C ASN A 682 -0.49 -1.98 -16.41
N TRP A 683 0.53 -2.66 -15.87
CA TRP A 683 0.75 -4.11 -16.03
C TRP A 683 -0.47 -4.96 -15.63
N LEU A 684 -1.19 -4.55 -14.58
CA LEU A 684 -2.35 -5.28 -14.04
C LEU A 684 -3.46 -5.42 -15.08
N GLU A 685 -3.82 -4.30 -15.70
CA GLU A 685 -4.87 -4.21 -16.71
C GLU A 685 -4.38 -4.71 -18.08
N MET A 686 -3.09 -4.57 -18.40
CA MET A 686 -2.49 -5.31 -19.53
C MET A 686 -2.67 -6.83 -19.40
N GLY A 687 -2.66 -7.35 -18.18
CA GLY A 687 -2.94 -8.76 -17.89
C GLY A 687 -4.36 -9.21 -18.28
N VAL A 688 -5.34 -8.30 -18.32
CA VAL A 688 -6.71 -8.57 -18.80
C VAL A 688 -6.68 -8.89 -20.29
N GLY A 689 -6.12 -7.98 -21.10
CA GLY A 689 -5.96 -8.18 -22.54
C GLY A 689 -5.13 -9.41 -22.90
N ALA A 690 -4.02 -9.64 -22.17
CA ALA A 690 -3.17 -10.80 -22.41
C ALA A 690 -3.93 -12.13 -22.22
N ARG A 691 -4.81 -12.25 -21.21
CA ARG A 691 -5.61 -13.48 -20.99
C ARG A 691 -6.67 -13.71 -22.07
N TYR A 692 -7.21 -12.66 -22.68
CA TYR A 692 -8.03 -12.78 -23.89
C TYR A 692 -7.22 -13.00 -25.18
N GLY A 693 -5.88 -13.01 -25.12
CA GLY A 693 -4.98 -13.34 -26.23
C GLY A 693 -4.39 -12.15 -27.01
N PHE A 694 -4.63 -10.92 -26.55
CA PHE A 694 -4.16 -9.69 -27.21
C PHE A 694 -2.68 -9.39 -26.90
N ALA A 695 -2.01 -8.67 -27.81
CA ALA A 695 -0.78 -7.94 -27.46
C ALA A 695 -1.18 -6.74 -26.62
N ALA A 696 -1.00 -6.81 -25.31
CA ALA A 696 -1.32 -5.71 -24.42
C ALA A 696 -0.16 -4.72 -24.32
N LEU A 697 -0.45 -3.42 -24.35
CA LEU A 697 0.50 -2.32 -24.16
C LEU A 697 -0.02 -1.32 -23.13
N SER A 698 0.86 -0.76 -22.31
CA SER A 698 0.61 0.46 -21.53
C SER A 698 1.89 1.27 -21.33
N THR A 699 1.77 2.59 -21.19
CA THR A 699 2.89 3.54 -21.02
C THR A 699 2.99 4.06 -19.59
N ASP A 700 4.19 4.47 -19.16
CA ASP A 700 4.40 5.21 -17.92
C ASP A 700 4.04 6.71 -18.00
N THR A 701 3.63 7.22 -19.17
CA THR A 701 3.30 8.64 -19.40
C THR A 701 4.47 9.63 -19.14
N GLY A 702 5.72 9.17 -19.22
CA GLY A 702 6.91 10.02 -19.08
C GLY A 702 7.45 10.17 -17.65
N HIS A 703 6.86 9.49 -16.66
CA HIS A 703 7.21 9.66 -15.24
C HIS A 703 6.74 8.49 -14.35
N ASN A 704 6.91 8.60 -13.03
CA ASN A 704 6.46 7.60 -12.04
C ASN A 704 5.88 8.32 -10.80
N SER A 705 4.58 8.17 -10.54
CA SER A 705 3.82 8.94 -9.53
C SER A 705 2.49 8.28 -9.16
N THR A 706 1.84 8.72 -8.08
CA THR A 706 0.40 8.48 -7.90
C THR A 706 -0.43 9.47 -8.72
N GLY A 707 -1.70 9.15 -9.00
CA GLY A 707 -2.62 10.02 -9.76
C GLY A 707 -2.88 11.42 -9.19
N THR A 708 -2.45 11.66 -7.95
CA THR A 708 -2.59 12.89 -7.16
C THR A 708 -1.28 13.65 -6.93
N GLN A 709 -0.14 13.11 -7.38
CA GLN A 709 1.18 13.74 -7.27
C GLN A 709 1.52 14.39 -8.62
N LEU A 710 1.49 15.72 -8.66
CA LEU A 710 1.67 16.52 -9.88
C LEU A 710 2.98 17.31 -9.86
N GLU A 711 3.76 17.27 -8.77
CA GLU A 711 5.01 18.03 -8.64
C GLU A 711 6.08 17.67 -9.70
N TRP A 712 5.93 16.53 -10.38
CA TRP A 712 6.79 16.13 -11.51
C TRP A 712 6.63 17.04 -12.74
N ALA A 713 5.51 17.74 -12.88
CA ALA A 713 5.22 18.61 -14.01
C ALA A 713 5.84 20.01 -13.88
N LEU A 714 6.24 20.43 -12.66
CA LEU A 714 6.77 21.77 -12.36
C LEU A 714 8.04 22.07 -13.17
N GLY A 715 7.99 23.11 -14.00
CA GLY A 715 9.07 23.52 -14.90
C GLY A 715 9.37 22.54 -16.04
N ARG A 716 8.48 21.58 -16.34
CA ARG A 716 8.70 20.50 -17.32
C ARG A 716 7.59 20.41 -18.39
N PRO A 717 7.51 21.36 -19.34
CA PRO A 717 6.53 21.30 -20.42
C PRO A 717 6.64 20.01 -21.25
N GLU A 718 7.86 19.50 -21.49
CA GLU A 718 8.09 18.24 -22.20
C GLU A 718 7.48 17.02 -21.48
N SER A 719 7.52 16.98 -20.15
CA SER A 719 6.85 15.93 -19.37
C SER A 719 5.31 16.09 -19.39
N ARG A 720 4.79 17.33 -19.41
CA ARG A 720 3.35 17.58 -19.61
C ARG A 720 2.90 17.06 -20.97
N THR A 721 3.68 17.27 -22.03
CA THR A 721 3.43 16.77 -23.39
C THR A 721 3.47 15.25 -23.47
N ASP A 722 4.40 14.60 -22.76
CA ASP A 722 4.47 13.14 -22.66
C ASP A 722 3.18 12.57 -22.03
N TRP A 723 2.72 13.10 -20.90
CA TRP A 723 1.46 12.68 -20.28
C TRP A 723 0.22 13.08 -21.07
N GLY A 724 0.24 14.26 -21.70
CA GLY A 724 -0.86 14.80 -22.48
C GLY A 724 -1.21 13.91 -23.67
N TRP A 725 -0.23 13.55 -24.51
CA TRP A 725 -0.46 12.63 -25.63
C TRP A 725 0.77 11.84 -26.07
N ARG A 726 1.96 12.45 -26.02
CA ARG A 726 3.13 11.98 -26.79
C ARG A 726 3.67 10.62 -26.33
N ALA A 727 3.58 10.31 -25.03
CA ALA A 727 3.96 8.99 -24.53
C ALA A 727 2.98 7.90 -24.97
N MET A 728 1.67 8.18 -24.99
CA MET A 728 0.66 7.21 -25.46
C MET A 728 0.85 6.95 -26.95
N HIS A 729 0.83 8.00 -27.77
CA HIS A 729 1.00 7.90 -29.22
C HIS A 729 2.31 7.20 -29.63
N GLY A 730 3.45 7.65 -29.07
CA GLY A 730 4.75 7.06 -29.37
C GLY A 730 4.91 5.61 -28.89
N SER A 731 4.18 5.22 -27.83
CA SER A 731 4.12 3.83 -27.39
C SER A 731 3.23 2.98 -28.29
N VAL A 732 2.09 3.49 -28.78
CA VAL A 732 1.23 2.79 -29.75
C VAL A 732 1.99 2.56 -31.06
N GLU A 733 2.59 3.61 -31.63
CA GLU A 733 3.42 3.56 -32.85
C GLU A 733 4.53 2.50 -32.76
N LEU A 734 5.38 2.59 -31.72
CA LEU A 734 6.52 1.68 -31.59
C LEU A 734 6.09 0.29 -31.11
N GLY A 735 5.06 0.21 -30.27
CA GLY A 735 4.45 -1.03 -29.81
C GLY A 735 3.96 -1.89 -30.96
N LYS A 736 3.17 -1.32 -31.89
CA LYS A 736 2.75 -2.02 -33.12
C LYS A 736 3.96 -2.52 -33.92
N ARG A 737 4.99 -1.69 -34.14
CA ARG A 737 6.22 -2.07 -34.87
C ARG A 737 7.01 -3.20 -34.19
N LEU A 738 7.00 -3.27 -32.86
CA LEU A 738 7.65 -4.35 -32.10
C LEU A 738 6.82 -5.64 -32.08
N VAL A 739 5.48 -5.54 -32.10
CA VAL A 739 4.56 -6.67 -32.30
C VAL A 739 4.77 -7.28 -33.69
N GLU A 740 4.79 -6.48 -34.76
CA GLU A 740 5.14 -6.91 -36.13
C GLU A 740 6.48 -7.67 -36.16
N ALA A 741 7.51 -7.13 -35.50
CA ALA A 741 8.84 -7.74 -35.46
C ALA A 741 8.90 -9.08 -34.70
N TYR A 742 8.01 -9.32 -33.73
CA TYR A 742 7.96 -10.55 -32.94
C TYR A 742 7.15 -11.66 -33.64
N TYR A 743 5.99 -11.35 -34.22
CA TYR A 743 5.15 -12.34 -34.91
C TYR A 743 5.47 -12.50 -36.42
N ALA A 744 6.50 -11.83 -36.93
CA ALA A 744 6.94 -11.96 -38.32
C ALA A 744 7.19 -13.43 -38.74
N GLY A 745 6.64 -13.82 -39.89
CA GLY A 745 6.83 -15.15 -40.49
C GLY A 745 5.93 -16.27 -39.93
N ILE A 746 4.77 -15.94 -39.35
CA ILE A 746 3.79 -16.91 -38.83
C ILE A 746 2.55 -16.95 -39.74
N ASP A 747 2.53 -17.89 -40.68
CA ASP A 747 1.46 -18.02 -41.68
C ASP A 747 0.25 -18.88 -41.24
N ASP A 748 -0.87 -18.64 -41.92
CA ASP A 748 -2.26 -18.69 -41.43
C ASP A 748 -2.87 -20.02 -40.89
N ASN A 749 -2.17 -21.16 -40.75
CA ASN A 749 -2.87 -22.45 -40.51
C ASN A 749 -2.29 -23.54 -39.58
N GLU A 750 -1.01 -23.58 -39.21
CA GLU A 750 -0.51 -24.74 -38.42
C GLU A 750 0.73 -24.46 -37.53
N GLY A 751 1.01 -23.20 -37.19
CA GLY A 751 2.19 -22.81 -36.39
C GLY A 751 3.53 -23.11 -37.06
N ARG A 752 3.52 -23.43 -38.36
CA ARG A 752 4.66 -23.90 -39.13
C ARG A 752 5.22 -22.79 -40.01
N MET A 753 6.51 -22.54 -39.87
CA MET A 753 7.26 -21.56 -40.65
C MET A 753 7.27 -21.94 -42.14
N ASP A 754 6.65 -21.11 -43.00
CA ASP A 754 6.83 -21.21 -44.45
C ASP A 754 8.07 -20.38 -44.87
N SER A 755 9.01 -21.03 -45.53
CA SER A 755 10.23 -20.42 -46.05
C SER A 755 10.12 -19.92 -47.49
N ASN A 756 8.96 -20.05 -48.14
CA ASN A 756 8.73 -19.71 -49.56
C ASN A 756 7.63 -18.64 -49.80
N SER A 757 7.02 -18.09 -48.75
CA SER A 757 5.94 -17.10 -48.82
C SER A 757 6.43 -15.70 -49.28
N ASN A 758 6.95 -15.58 -50.51
CA ASN A 758 7.44 -14.33 -51.10
C ASN A 758 6.33 -13.29 -51.40
N ASN A 759 5.07 -13.57 -51.06
CA ASN A 759 3.92 -12.68 -51.25
C ASN A 759 3.36 -12.08 -49.94
N SER A 760 3.81 -12.50 -48.76
CA SER A 760 3.24 -12.05 -47.47
C SER A 760 3.80 -10.71 -46.97
N ALA A 761 4.87 -10.18 -47.58
CA ALA A 761 5.68 -9.06 -47.07
C ALA A 761 4.96 -7.70 -46.87
N ASN A 762 3.69 -7.58 -47.28
CA ASN A 762 2.86 -6.36 -47.12
C ASN A 762 1.63 -6.55 -46.21
N LYS A 763 1.42 -7.73 -45.60
CA LYS A 763 0.28 -7.97 -44.68
C LYS A 763 0.75 -7.81 -43.23
N SER A 764 0.11 -6.91 -42.48
CA SER A 764 0.32 -6.74 -41.04
C SER A 764 -0.07 -8.01 -40.27
N VAL A 765 0.64 -8.34 -39.20
CA VAL A 765 0.32 -9.46 -38.29
C VAL A 765 -0.74 -9.08 -37.24
N ILE A 766 -1.00 -7.77 -37.10
CA ILE A 766 -2.10 -7.22 -36.30
C ILE A 766 -3.31 -7.11 -37.22
N GLU A 767 -4.34 -7.91 -36.95
CA GLU A 767 -5.57 -7.91 -37.76
C GLU A 767 -6.55 -6.83 -37.28
N TYR A 768 -6.56 -6.56 -35.95
CA TYR A 768 -7.38 -5.53 -35.31
C TYR A 768 -6.64 -4.89 -34.12
N SER A 769 -6.89 -3.62 -33.87
CA SER A 769 -6.22 -2.78 -32.87
C SER A 769 -7.23 -2.09 -31.97
N TYR A 770 -7.10 -2.29 -30.66
CA TYR A 770 -8.07 -1.85 -29.67
C TYR A 770 -7.47 -0.93 -28.60
N TYR A 771 -8.32 -0.14 -27.97
CA TYR A 771 -8.01 0.65 -26.78
C TYR A 771 -9.01 0.36 -25.66
N THR A 772 -8.53 0.30 -24.41
CA THR A 772 -9.36 0.34 -23.20
C THR A 772 -8.78 1.28 -22.15
N GLY A 773 -9.63 2.11 -21.55
CA GLY A 773 -9.24 3.00 -20.46
C GLY A 773 -10.42 3.72 -19.83
N CYS A 774 -10.26 4.18 -18.60
CA CYS A 774 -11.25 5.03 -17.92
C CYS A 774 -10.57 6.24 -17.27
N SER A 775 -11.31 7.31 -16.97
CA SER A 775 -10.79 8.56 -16.39
C SER A 775 -9.83 9.26 -17.36
N THR A 776 -8.58 9.52 -16.96
CA THR A 776 -7.49 9.92 -17.87
C THR A 776 -7.30 8.92 -19.02
N GLY A 777 -7.58 7.64 -18.83
CA GLY A 777 -7.56 6.64 -19.90
C GLY A 777 -8.68 6.89 -20.91
N GLY A 778 -9.86 7.29 -20.45
CA GLY A 778 -10.93 7.73 -21.34
C GLY A 778 -10.52 8.93 -22.21
N ARG A 779 -9.83 9.91 -21.60
CA ARG A 779 -9.21 11.05 -22.32
C ARG A 779 -8.15 10.59 -23.32
N GLN A 780 -7.23 9.72 -22.91
CA GLN A 780 -6.13 9.22 -23.74
C GLN A 780 -6.64 8.48 -24.99
N GLY A 781 -7.66 7.61 -24.86
CA GLY A 781 -8.26 6.91 -25.99
C GLY A 781 -8.93 7.86 -26.99
N LEU A 782 -9.71 8.84 -26.50
CA LEU A 782 -10.31 9.88 -27.34
C LEU A 782 -9.25 10.76 -28.00
N LYS A 783 -8.18 11.14 -27.29
CA LYS A 783 -7.10 11.96 -27.85
C LYS A 783 -6.32 11.24 -28.94
N GLU A 784 -6.02 9.96 -28.75
CA GLU A 784 -5.32 9.15 -29.75
C GLU A 784 -6.19 8.96 -31.01
N ALA A 785 -7.50 8.75 -30.85
CA ALA A 785 -8.46 8.71 -31.97
C ALA A 785 -8.52 10.02 -32.77
N GLN A 786 -8.30 11.18 -32.11
CA GLN A 786 -8.25 12.50 -32.75
C GLN A 786 -6.94 12.73 -33.54
N ILE A 787 -5.79 12.43 -32.92
CA ILE A 787 -4.47 12.75 -33.52
C ILE A 787 -3.92 11.66 -34.43
N SER A 788 -4.38 10.42 -34.26
CA SER A 788 -3.98 9.25 -35.06
C SER A 788 -5.19 8.34 -35.32
N PRO A 789 -6.06 8.70 -36.30
CA PRO A 789 -7.29 7.97 -36.60
C PRO A 789 -7.13 6.50 -37.03
N GLY A 790 -5.90 6.05 -37.33
CA GLY A 790 -5.55 4.65 -37.62
C GLY A 790 -4.89 3.91 -36.44
N SER A 791 -4.86 4.50 -35.24
CA SER A 791 -4.31 3.82 -34.06
C SER A 791 -5.21 2.69 -33.57
N PHE A 792 -6.54 2.82 -33.64
CA PHE A 792 -7.48 1.80 -33.16
C PHE A 792 -8.71 1.65 -34.06
N ASP A 793 -9.14 0.40 -34.26
CA ASP A 793 -10.40 0.00 -34.88
C ASP A 793 -11.53 -0.01 -33.83
N GLY A 794 -11.21 -0.18 -32.54
CA GLY A 794 -12.17 -0.13 -31.43
C GLY A 794 -11.63 0.57 -30.18
N VAL A 795 -12.39 1.49 -29.61
CA VAL A 795 -12.02 2.34 -28.47
C VAL A 795 -13.07 2.25 -27.36
N LEU A 796 -12.76 1.56 -26.26
CA LEU A 796 -13.56 1.49 -25.03
C LEU A 796 -13.11 2.57 -24.05
N VAL A 797 -13.98 3.52 -23.71
CA VAL A 797 -13.65 4.69 -22.88
C VAL A 797 -14.65 4.94 -21.75
N GLY A 798 -14.23 4.72 -20.51
CA GLY A 798 -15.01 5.01 -19.31
C GLY A 798 -14.79 6.43 -18.76
N ALA A 799 -15.85 7.07 -18.28
CA ALA A 799 -15.84 8.35 -17.55
C ALA A 799 -14.73 9.34 -17.99
N PRO A 800 -14.64 9.68 -19.29
CA PRO A 800 -13.45 10.29 -19.87
C PRO A 800 -13.20 11.70 -19.31
N ALA A 801 -12.00 11.91 -18.77
CA ALA A 801 -11.51 13.22 -18.32
C ALA A 801 -11.10 14.14 -19.51
N TRP A 802 -11.91 14.15 -20.57
CA TRP A 802 -11.57 14.68 -21.89
C TRP A 802 -11.27 16.18 -21.87
N TYR A 803 -12.02 16.96 -21.07
CA TYR A 803 -11.92 18.42 -21.02
C TYR A 803 -10.93 18.91 -19.96
N THR A 804 -9.70 18.39 -19.95
CA THR A 804 -8.71 18.63 -18.87
C THR A 804 -8.49 20.13 -18.57
N SER A 805 -8.46 20.97 -19.61
CA SER A 805 -8.35 22.43 -19.47
C SER A 805 -9.52 23.12 -18.75
N ARG A 806 -10.67 22.46 -18.53
CA ARG A 806 -11.81 23.01 -17.78
C ARG A 806 -12.25 22.15 -16.58
N LEU A 807 -12.19 20.83 -16.68
CA LEU A 807 -12.57 19.88 -15.63
C LEU A 807 -11.79 20.12 -14.33
N ASN A 808 -10.48 20.31 -14.43
CA ASN A 808 -9.61 20.53 -13.29
C ASN A 808 -9.87 21.90 -12.65
N ASN A 809 -10.01 22.94 -13.48
CA ASN A 809 -10.44 24.29 -13.08
C ASN A 809 -11.81 24.27 -12.35
N TRP A 810 -12.77 23.48 -12.83
CA TRP A 810 -14.07 23.27 -12.17
C TRP A 810 -13.93 22.65 -10.78
N GLY A 811 -13.05 21.65 -10.61
CA GLY A 811 -12.78 21.06 -9.30
C GLY A 811 -12.23 22.07 -8.28
N THR A 812 -11.44 23.06 -8.73
CA THR A 812 -10.96 24.16 -7.87
C THR A 812 -12.06 25.21 -7.64
N LYS A 813 -12.93 25.48 -8.61
CA LYS A 813 -14.12 26.34 -8.41
C LYS A 813 -15.11 25.74 -7.41
N VAL A 814 -15.35 24.42 -7.46
CA VAL A 814 -16.16 23.68 -6.47
C VAL A 814 -15.57 23.79 -5.07
N ALA A 815 -14.25 23.60 -4.94
CA ALA A 815 -13.57 23.82 -3.67
C ALA A 815 -13.63 25.28 -3.19
N GLN A 816 -13.55 26.24 -4.10
CA GLN A 816 -13.69 27.67 -3.80
C GLN A 816 -15.08 28.02 -3.27
N TRP A 817 -16.15 27.49 -3.87
CA TRP A 817 -17.51 27.67 -3.35
C TRP A 817 -17.70 27.08 -1.94
N ASN A 818 -16.96 26.03 -1.59
CA ASN A 818 -17.00 25.41 -0.27
C ASN A 818 -15.99 26.00 0.75
N TRP A 819 -15.22 27.04 0.40
CA TRP A 819 -14.16 27.63 1.22
C TRP A 819 -14.56 29.02 1.75
N PRO A 820 -14.20 29.41 3.00
CA PRO A 820 -13.49 28.63 4.01
C PRO A 820 -14.39 27.68 4.79
N ALA A 821 -13.76 26.70 5.46
CA ALA A 821 -14.43 25.73 6.33
C ALA A 821 -15.19 26.34 7.54
N GLY A 822 -14.97 27.63 7.83
CA GLY A 822 -15.70 28.40 8.84
C GLY A 822 -16.79 29.33 8.26
N SER A 823 -17.11 29.24 6.96
CA SER A 823 -18.14 30.06 6.34
C SER A 823 -19.55 29.48 6.55
N PRO A 824 -20.62 30.31 6.55
CA PRO A 824 -22.00 29.81 6.67
C PRO A 824 -22.44 28.87 5.54
N GLY A 825 -21.79 28.96 4.37
CA GLY A 825 -22.04 28.11 3.21
C GLY A 825 -21.18 26.84 3.15
N HIS A 826 -20.28 26.61 4.10
CA HIS A 826 -19.44 25.41 4.10
C HIS A 826 -20.28 24.16 4.35
N VAL A 827 -20.31 23.25 3.36
CA VAL A 827 -20.85 21.90 3.45
C VAL A 827 -19.75 20.99 4.01
N PRO A 828 -19.86 20.52 5.26
CA PRO A 828 -18.86 19.62 5.85
C PRO A 828 -19.03 18.20 5.29
N TRP A 829 -17.92 17.45 5.17
CA TRP A 829 -17.93 16.07 4.67
C TRP A 829 -18.86 15.11 5.44
N THR A 830 -19.13 15.38 6.73
CA THR A 830 -20.06 14.60 7.55
C THR A 830 -21.50 14.69 7.07
N ALA A 831 -21.89 15.78 6.41
CA ALA A 831 -23.22 15.95 5.86
C ALA A 831 -23.43 15.19 4.53
N LEU A 832 -22.37 14.78 3.83
CA LEU A 832 -22.48 14.18 2.49
C LEU A 832 -23.18 12.81 2.50
N ARG A 833 -22.90 11.91 3.47
CA ARG A 833 -23.61 10.62 3.55
C ARG A 833 -25.09 10.77 3.97
N PRO A 834 -25.45 11.59 4.98
CA PRO A 834 -26.84 11.94 5.26
C PRO A 834 -27.56 12.60 4.07
N LEU A 835 -26.90 13.52 3.35
CA LEU A 835 -27.42 14.13 2.13
C LEU A 835 -27.68 13.07 1.05
N ALA A 836 -26.72 12.20 0.78
CA ALA A 836 -26.83 11.14 -0.23
C ALA A 836 -28.03 10.23 0.02
N ARG A 837 -28.34 9.90 1.28
CA ARG A 837 -29.53 9.13 1.65
C ARG A 837 -30.83 9.87 1.34
N GLU A 838 -30.93 11.16 1.67
CA GLU A 838 -32.15 11.94 1.42
C GLU A 838 -32.35 12.20 -0.08
N VAL A 839 -31.27 12.55 -0.81
CA VAL A 839 -31.31 12.65 -2.28
C VAL A 839 -31.74 11.32 -2.90
N SER A 840 -31.14 10.21 -2.49
CA SER A 840 -31.56 8.86 -2.94
C SER A 840 -33.04 8.61 -2.64
N ARG A 841 -33.52 8.85 -1.41
CA ARG A 841 -34.92 8.63 -1.00
C ARG A 841 -35.92 9.42 -1.87
N ARG A 842 -35.55 10.63 -2.29
CA ARG A 842 -36.35 11.49 -3.18
C ARG A 842 -36.29 11.03 -4.64
N CYS A 843 -35.08 10.83 -5.16
CA CYS A 843 -34.82 10.65 -6.59
C CYS A 843 -34.91 9.19 -7.10
N ASP A 844 -34.81 8.19 -6.22
CA ASP A 844 -35.03 6.76 -6.48
C ASP A 844 -36.30 6.54 -7.33
N GLY A 845 -37.44 7.02 -6.85
CA GLY A 845 -38.74 6.90 -7.52
C GLY A 845 -38.92 7.66 -8.85
N ALA A 846 -37.90 8.29 -9.41
CA ALA A 846 -38.02 9.18 -10.57
C ALA A 846 -38.02 8.42 -11.93
N ASP A 847 -37.48 7.21 -12.00
CA ASP A 847 -37.56 6.35 -13.18
C ASP A 847 -38.88 5.54 -13.27
N GLY A 848 -39.57 5.39 -12.12
CA GLY A 848 -40.80 4.62 -11.96
C GLY A 848 -40.68 3.39 -11.03
N VAL A 849 -39.45 3.03 -10.64
CA VAL A 849 -39.10 1.92 -9.75
C VAL A 849 -38.68 2.49 -8.39
N ARG A 850 -38.65 1.65 -7.34
CA ARG A 850 -38.04 2.00 -6.05
C ARG A 850 -37.17 0.87 -5.54
N ASP A 851 -35.87 0.98 -5.78
CA ASP A 851 -34.86 -0.06 -5.53
C ASP A 851 -33.57 0.48 -4.85
N GLY A 852 -33.47 1.80 -4.66
CA GLY A 852 -32.31 2.50 -4.11
C GLY A 852 -31.42 3.20 -5.13
N ILE A 853 -31.67 3.02 -6.43
CA ILE A 853 -30.83 3.48 -7.54
C ILE A 853 -31.51 4.65 -8.27
N ILE A 854 -30.82 5.78 -8.39
CA ILE A 854 -31.31 6.91 -9.19
C ILE A 854 -30.98 6.64 -10.68
N SER A 855 -31.91 6.04 -11.43
CA SER A 855 -31.72 5.81 -12.88
C SER A 855 -32.22 6.95 -13.78
N ALA A 856 -33.02 7.88 -13.24
CA ALA A 856 -33.51 9.05 -13.96
C ALA A 856 -33.36 10.37 -13.14
N PRO A 857 -32.12 10.81 -12.85
CA PRO A 857 -31.86 12.01 -12.06
C PRO A 857 -32.43 13.28 -12.71
N GLU A 858 -32.59 13.31 -14.04
CA GLU A 858 -33.19 14.41 -14.78
C GLU A 858 -34.70 14.60 -14.50
N ARG A 859 -35.34 13.59 -13.92
CA ARG A 859 -36.75 13.62 -13.49
C ARG A 859 -36.90 13.88 -11.99
N CYS A 860 -35.81 13.97 -11.24
CA CYS A 860 -35.88 14.21 -9.80
C CYS A 860 -36.21 15.68 -9.50
N ALA A 861 -37.47 15.95 -9.16
CA ALA A 861 -37.93 17.25 -8.67
C ALA A 861 -37.54 17.48 -7.20
N LEU A 862 -36.24 17.56 -6.92
CA LEU A 862 -35.70 17.87 -5.59
C LEU A 862 -35.74 19.38 -5.33
N ASP A 863 -36.58 19.82 -4.40
CA ASP A 863 -36.57 21.21 -3.91
C ASP A 863 -35.60 21.29 -2.72
N PHE A 864 -34.37 21.76 -2.96
CA PHE A 864 -33.35 21.85 -1.93
C PHE A 864 -33.77 22.66 -0.69
N LEU A 865 -34.65 23.67 -0.84
CA LEU A 865 -35.12 24.48 0.27
C LEU A 865 -36.29 23.82 1.01
N ALA A 866 -37.23 23.21 0.30
CA ALA A 866 -38.35 22.50 0.92
C ALA A 866 -37.96 21.13 1.50
N ASP A 867 -36.90 20.49 1.01
CA ASP A 867 -36.54 19.11 1.37
C ASP A 867 -35.32 18.97 2.29
N LEU A 868 -34.39 19.94 2.29
CA LEU A 868 -33.12 19.82 3.02
C LEU A 868 -32.88 20.93 4.07
N ALA A 869 -33.70 21.98 4.10
CA ALA A 869 -33.49 23.10 5.02
C ALA A 869 -33.81 22.74 6.48
N CYS A 870 -32.98 23.20 7.42
CA CYS A 870 -33.23 23.06 8.85
C CYS A 870 -34.56 23.72 9.26
N GLY A 871 -35.48 22.92 9.83
CA GLY A 871 -36.78 23.37 10.34
C GLY A 871 -38.00 22.91 9.55
N VAL A 872 -37.83 22.30 8.37
CA VAL A 872 -38.95 21.66 7.66
C VAL A 872 -39.34 20.34 8.34
N SER A 873 -40.64 20.05 8.41
CA SER A 873 -41.18 18.83 9.01
C SER A 873 -40.71 17.56 8.30
N GLY A 874 -39.67 16.93 8.84
CA GLY A 874 -38.96 15.78 8.27
C GLY A 874 -37.45 15.88 8.47
N ALA A 875 -36.92 17.10 8.41
CA ALA A 875 -35.61 17.44 8.96
C ALA A 875 -35.69 17.49 10.50
N SER A 876 -34.62 17.13 11.19
CA SER A 876 -34.58 17.07 12.65
C SER A 876 -34.62 18.47 13.28
N ALA A 877 -35.64 18.73 14.11
CA ALA A 877 -35.95 20.04 14.67
C ALA A 877 -35.12 20.42 15.92
N GLU A 878 -33.89 19.91 16.04
CA GLU A 878 -32.96 20.28 17.11
C GLU A 878 -31.76 21.03 16.53
N GLY A 879 -31.52 22.25 17.01
CA GLY A 879 -30.54 23.20 16.44
C GLY A 879 -29.07 22.87 16.71
N SER A 880 -28.64 21.64 16.42
CA SER A 880 -27.27 21.17 16.57
C SER A 880 -26.56 21.13 15.22
N THR A 881 -25.65 22.08 14.99
CA THR A 881 -24.84 22.15 13.76
C THR A 881 -23.79 21.02 13.64
N THR A 882 -23.64 20.19 14.67
CA THR A 882 -22.78 19.00 14.65
C THR A 882 -23.52 17.77 14.12
N VAL A 883 -23.70 17.71 12.80
CA VAL A 883 -24.10 16.47 12.09
C VAL A 883 -23.02 15.41 12.31
N THR A 884 -23.34 14.39 13.11
CA THR A 884 -22.46 13.22 13.32
C THR A 884 -22.60 12.25 12.14
N PRO A 885 -21.58 11.43 11.83
CA PRO A 885 -21.66 10.42 10.75
C PRO A 885 -22.73 9.32 10.94
N GLN A 886 -23.51 9.40 12.01
CA GLN A 886 -24.52 8.44 12.44
C GLN A 886 -25.94 9.02 12.42
N SER A 887 -26.14 10.29 12.04
CA SER A 887 -27.49 10.81 11.86
C SER A 887 -28.16 10.16 10.63
N GLU A 888 -29.45 9.85 10.78
CA GLU A 888 -30.30 9.41 9.67
C GLU A 888 -30.83 10.60 8.87
N SER A 889 -31.07 11.73 9.55
CA SER A 889 -31.44 13.01 8.94
C SER A 889 -30.21 13.87 8.61
N VAL A 890 -30.34 14.64 7.53
CA VAL A 890 -29.54 15.84 7.27
C VAL A 890 -30.42 17.06 7.56
N CYS A 891 -29.81 18.17 7.95
CA CYS A 891 -30.41 19.49 7.73
C CYS A 891 -29.29 20.47 7.35
N LEU A 892 -29.59 21.37 6.42
CA LEU A 892 -28.64 22.33 5.87
C LEU A 892 -29.14 23.76 6.07
N THR A 893 -28.20 24.70 6.15
CA THR A 893 -28.52 26.12 6.08
C THR A 893 -28.87 26.52 4.63
N GLU A 894 -29.62 27.60 4.46
CA GLU A 894 -29.87 28.21 3.14
C GLU A 894 -28.56 28.50 2.39
N ALA A 895 -27.49 28.89 3.10
CA ALA A 895 -26.18 29.12 2.52
C ALA A 895 -25.47 27.81 2.08
N GLN A 896 -25.59 26.71 2.84
CA GLN A 896 -25.08 25.40 2.45
C GLN A 896 -25.84 24.83 1.25
N ILE A 897 -27.15 25.04 1.19
CA ILE A 897 -27.99 24.74 0.02
C ILE A 897 -27.53 25.57 -1.19
N GLY A 898 -27.28 26.87 -1.00
CA GLY A 898 -26.73 27.74 -2.04
C GLY A 898 -25.34 27.31 -2.56
N THR A 899 -24.52 26.67 -1.73
CA THR A 899 -23.26 26.01 -2.17
C THR A 899 -23.56 24.75 -2.98
N LEU A 900 -24.41 23.85 -2.49
CA LEU A 900 -24.78 22.62 -3.20
C LEU A 900 -25.40 22.91 -4.57
N MET A 901 -26.31 23.88 -4.68
CA MET A 901 -26.93 24.26 -5.95
C MET A 901 -25.92 24.70 -7.02
N ARG A 902 -24.72 25.18 -6.62
CA ARG A 902 -23.62 25.46 -7.57
C ARG A 902 -22.84 24.21 -7.97
N VAL A 903 -22.79 23.18 -7.11
CA VAL A 903 -22.10 21.90 -7.40
C VAL A 903 -22.90 21.01 -8.37
N TYR A 904 -24.24 21.03 -8.27
CA TYR A 904 -25.12 20.43 -9.30
C TYR A 904 -25.29 21.35 -10.52
N GLY A 905 -25.19 22.67 -10.31
CA GLY A 905 -25.26 23.68 -11.37
C GLY A 905 -23.99 23.73 -12.24
N ASP A 906 -24.11 24.36 -13.40
CA ASP A 906 -23.02 24.47 -14.36
C ASP A 906 -22.06 25.61 -13.98
N TYR A 907 -20.75 25.35 -14.02
CA TYR A 907 -19.79 26.45 -13.94
C TYR A 907 -19.77 27.17 -15.28
N VAL A 908 -20.34 28.37 -15.29
CA VAL A 908 -20.24 29.35 -16.36
C VAL A 908 -19.25 30.44 -15.93
N SER A 909 -18.42 30.89 -16.85
CA SER A 909 -17.48 31.99 -16.64
C SER A 909 -18.22 33.30 -16.32
N GLU A 910 -17.78 33.96 -15.25
CA GLU A 910 -18.24 35.26 -14.80
C GLU A 910 -17.71 36.40 -15.69
N SER A 911 -16.57 36.21 -16.37
CA SER A 911 -16.00 37.18 -17.31
C SER A 911 -16.59 37.10 -18.74
N THR A 912 -16.91 35.90 -19.23
CA THR A 912 -17.28 35.67 -20.64
C THR A 912 -18.69 35.13 -20.88
N GLY A 913 -19.32 34.52 -19.88
CA GLY A 913 -20.55 33.74 -20.07
C GLY A 913 -20.35 32.38 -20.74
N GLU A 914 -19.10 31.93 -20.93
CA GLU A 914 -18.78 30.61 -21.50
C GLU A 914 -19.06 29.47 -20.50
N LEU A 915 -19.65 28.37 -20.96
CA LEU A 915 -19.76 27.12 -20.18
C LEU A 915 -18.35 26.51 -20.00
N ILE A 916 -17.88 26.47 -18.75
CA ILE A 916 -16.61 25.86 -18.37
C ILE A 916 -16.78 24.35 -18.22
N GLN A 917 -17.67 23.92 -17.32
CA GLN A 917 -17.91 22.50 -17.05
C GLN A 917 -19.33 22.29 -16.52
N PRO A 918 -20.08 21.27 -17.01
CA PRO A 918 -21.36 20.88 -16.44
C PRO A 918 -21.26 20.40 -14.99
N GLY A 919 -22.27 20.69 -14.17
CA GLY A 919 -22.37 20.26 -12.78
C GLY A 919 -22.69 18.76 -12.60
N LEU A 920 -22.66 18.32 -11.34
CA LEU A 920 -22.95 16.93 -10.94
C LEU A 920 -24.44 16.56 -11.03
N LEU A 921 -24.72 15.25 -11.03
CA LEU A 921 -26.07 14.71 -10.98
C LEU A 921 -26.46 14.31 -9.54
N PRO A 922 -27.76 14.37 -9.18
CA PRO A 922 -28.30 13.67 -8.02
C PRO A 922 -27.90 12.19 -8.02
N GLY A 923 -27.25 11.75 -6.94
CA GLY A 923 -26.64 10.42 -6.77
C GLY A 923 -25.12 10.47 -6.61
N SER A 924 -24.45 11.52 -7.07
CA SER A 924 -23.01 11.71 -6.93
C SER A 924 -22.56 11.96 -5.47
N GLU A 925 -23.49 12.29 -4.56
CA GLU A 925 -23.19 12.72 -3.17
C GLU A 925 -22.38 11.71 -2.36
N TRP A 926 -22.56 10.41 -2.63
CA TRP A 926 -21.77 9.32 -2.02
C TRP A 926 -20.26 9.51 -2.27
N THR A 927 -19.89 9.97 -3.48
CA THR A 927 -18.49 10.22 -3.86
C THR A 927 -18.08 11.69 -3.86
N MET A 928 -19.00 12.66 -3.71
CA MET A 928 -18.72 14.12 -3.71
C MET A 928 -17.60 14.59 -2.77
N HIS A 929 -17.22 13.79 -1.78
CA HIS A 929 -16.03 14.05 -0.99
C HIS A 929 -14.77 14.19 -1.87
N VAL A 930 -14.65 13.53 -3.03
CA VAL A 930 -13.49 13.69 -3.94
C VAL A 930 -13.28 15.12 -4.46
N VAL A 931 -14.31 15.97 -4.40
CA VAL A 931 -14.24 17.42 -4.70
C VAL A 931 -14.53 18.34 -3.51
N LEU A 932 -15.09 17.84 -2.39
CA LEU A 932 -15.48 18.62 -1.19
C LEU A 932 -14.72 18.26 0.11
N ASN A 933 -13.71 17.39 0.09
CA ASN A 933 -12.99 16.89 1.28
C ASN A 933 -12.05 17.93 1.97
N TYR A 934 -11.69 17.66 3.23
CA TYR A 934 -11.28 18.63 4.25
C TYR A 934 -10.28 19.73 3.86
N SER A 935 -10.63 20.95 4.28
CA SER A 935 -9.74 22.12 4.49
C SER A 935 -9.02 22.72 3.28
N GLY A 936 -9.15 22.15 2.08
CA GLY A 936 -8.55 22.64 0.85
C GLY A 936 -9.27 22.11 -0.39
N ALA A 937 -8.64 22.28 -1.55
CA ALA A 937 -9.15 21.75 -2.82
C ALA A 937 -8.60 20.35 -3.13
N SER A 938 -9.31 19.63 -4.00
CA SER A 938 -8.90 18.30 -4.47
C SER A 938 -7.53 18.34 -5.16
N PRO A 939 -6.59 17.41 -4.87
CA PRO A 939 -5.26 17.42 -5.49
C PRO A 939 -5.26 17.33 -7.02
N TYR A 940 -6.25 16.65 -7.60
CA TYR A 940 -6.45 16.58 -9.05
C TYR A 940 -6.74 17.97 -9.66
N ALA A 941 -7.40 18.85 -8.91
CA ALA A 941 -7.78 20.19 -9.34
C ALA A 941 -6.65 21.18 -9.07
N ILE A 942 -6.44 21.60 -7.82
CA ILE A 942 -5.47 22.65 -7.47
C ILE A 942 -4.02 22.29 -7.82
N GLY A 943 -3.69 20.99 -7.95
CA GLY A 943 -2.39 20.56 -8.47
C GLY A 943 -2.19 20.88 -9.95
N TYR A 944 -3.25 20.84 -10.76
CA TYR A 944 -3.18 21.17 -12.19
C TYR A 944 -2.94 22.66 -12.38
N GLU A 945 -3.68 23.55 -11.71
CA GLU A 945 -3.37 24.98 -11.77
C GLU A 945 -1.94 25.28 -11.30
N ARG A 946 -1.47 24.68 -10.20
CA ARG A 946 -0.10 24.84 -9.67
C ARG A 946 1.00 24.37 -10.60
N TYR A 947 0.89 23.16 -11.15
CA TYR A 947 2.02 22.45 -11.77
C TYR A 947 1.91 22.27 -13.29
N PHE A 948 0.73 22.51 -13.88
CA PHE A 948 0.50 22.50 -15.33
C PHE A 948 0.28 23.90 -15.90
N VAL A 949 -0.56 24.74 -15.27
CA VAL A 949 -0.98 26.04 -15.82
C VAL A 949 -0.06 27.19 -15.40
N LEU A 950 0.18 27.36 -14.09
CA LEU A 950 0.81 28.57 -13.53
C LEU A 950 2.30 28.42 -13.19
N ASP A 951 2.79 27.18 -13.04
CA ASP A 951 4.14 26.88 -12.51
C ASP A 951 4.42 27.48 -11.11
N ASP A 952 3.35 27.74 -10.35
CA ASP A 952 3.37 28.29 -8.98
C ASP A 952 2.88 27.25 -7.96
N PRO A 953 3.78 26.59 -7.19
CA PRO A 953 3.41 25.68 -6.11
C PRO A 953 2.68 26.34 -4.93
N GLY A 954 2.72 27.67 -4.83
CA GLY A 954 2.11 28.46 -3.76
C GLY A 954 0.63 28.81 -4.00
N PHE A 955 0.17 28.78 -5.26
CA PHE A 955 -1.17 29.20 -5.69
C PHE A 955 -2.30 28.61 -4.81
N GLY A 956 -3.20 29.46 -4.32
CA GLY A 956 -4.28 29.12 -3.41
C GLY A 956 -5.67 29.11 -4.04
N VAL A 957 -6.60 28.40 -3.39
CA VAL A 957 -8.03 28.35 -3.78
C VAL A 957 -8.69 29.73 -3.73
N SER A 958 -8.19 30.62 -2.87
CA SER A 958 -8.59 32.04 -2.78
C SER A 958 -8.14 32.89 -3.97
N ASP A 959 -7.10 32.48 -4.68
CA ASP A 959 -6.50 33.24 -5.78
C ASP A 959 -7.11 32.84 -7.15
N PHE A 960 -7.84 31.72 -7.17
CA PHE A 960 -8.50 31.19 -8.35
C PHE A 960 -9.60 32.12 -8.86
N ASN A 961 -9.56 32.41 -10.16
CA ASN A 961 -10.49 33.29 -10.85
C ASN A 961 -10.45 32.98 -12.35
N ASP A 962 -11.39 33.53 -13.10
CA ASP A 962 -11.58 33.22 -14.53
C ASP A 962 -10.33 33.46 -15.40
N SER A 963 -9.41 34.36 -15.05
CA SER A 963 -8.16 34.53 -15.82
C SER A 963 -7.25 33.29 -15.79
N VAL A 964 -7.36 32.45 -14.76
CA VAL A 964 -6.66 31.14 -14.68
C VAL A 964 -7.33 30.14 -15.62
N VAL A 965 -8.67 30.19 -15.74
CA VAL A 965 -9.45 29.35 -16.66
C VAL A 965 -9.18 29.75 -18.11
N GLU A 966 -9.18 31.05 -18.42
CA GLU A 966 -8.80 31.60 -19.73
C GLU A 966 -7.34 31.27 -20.09
N MET A 967 -6.42 31.29 -19.12
CA MET A 967 -5.03 30.90 -19.34
C MET A 967 -4.91 29.39 -19.61
N SER A 968 -5.61 28.55 -18.85
CA SER A 968 -5.61 27.10 -19.02
C SER A 968 -6.19 26.68 -20.37
N ALA A 969 -7.34 27.26 -20.75
CA ALA A 969 -7.97 27.03 -22.06
C ALA A 969 -7.09 27.48 -23.24
N ARG A 970 -6.36 28.60 -23.09
CA ARG A 970 -5.46 29.13 -24.13
C ARG A 970 -4.15 28.36 -24.26
N SER A 971 -3.69 27.72 -23.19
CA SER A 971 -2.38 27.05 -23.16
C SER A 971 -2.44 25.53 -23.30
N ASP A 972 -3.59 24.90 -22.99
CA ASP A 972 -3.81 23.45 -22.86
C ASP A 972 -2.52 22.67 -22.48
N PRO A 973 -1.98 22.86 -21.26
CA PRO A 973 -0.60 22.48 -20.97
C PRO A 973 -0.31 20.99 -21.21
N GLY A 974 0.50 20.70 -22.24
CA GLY A 974 0.82 19.35 -22.70
C GLY A 974 -0.03 18.83 -23.86
N GLY A 975 -0.97 19.62 -24.39
CA GLY A 975 -1.90 19.20 -25.45
C GLY A 975 -2.86 18.10 -24.97
N ALA A 976 -3.28 18.16 -23.70
CA ALA A 976 -4.00 17.07 -23.04
C ALA A 976 -5.50 17.06 -23.33
N THR A 977 -6.12 18.20 -23.61
CA THR A 977 -7.57 18.28 -23.87
C THR A 977 -7.91 17.52 -25.14
N ALA A 978 -8.98 16.73 -25.11
CA ALA A 978 -9.39 15.82 -26.17
C ALA A 978 -10.75 16.24 -26.75
N ASP A 979 -10.83 17.43 -27.33
CA ASP A 979 -12.06 18.11 -27.76
C ASP A 979 -12.22 18.27 -29.29
N ASP A 980 -11.41 17.62 -30.11
CA ASP A 980 -11.61 17.62 -31.57
C ASP A 980 -12.69 16.60 -32.00
N TYR A 981 -13.95 16.99 -31.80
CA TYR A 981 -15.11 16.22 -32.25
C TYR A 981 -15.12 16.00 -33.78
N GLY A 982 -14.49 16.89 -34.55
CA GLY A 982 -14.42 16.83 -36.00
C GLY A 982 -13.50 15.72 -36.50
N ALA A 983 -12.34 15.53 -35.87
CA ALA A 983 -11.45 14.41 -36.15
C ALA A 983 -12.10 13.04 -35.84
N VAL A 984 -12.91 12.98 -34.76
CA VAL A 984 -13.65 11.75 -34.39
C VAL A 984 -14.83 11.49 -35.35
N ALA A 985 -15.63 12.50 -35.66
CA ALA A 985 -16.78 12.40 -36.58
C ALA A 985 -16.38 12.19 -38.05
N GLY A 986 -15.22 12.71 -38.45
CA GLY A 986 -14.61 12.53 -39.77
C GLY A 986 -13.61 11.37 -39.76
N ALA A 987 -12.32 11.69 -39.65
CA ALA A 987 -11.23 10.77 -39.98
C ALA A 987 -11.23 9.43 -39.20
N PHE A 988 -11.64 9.41 -37.92
CA PHE A 988 -11.73 8.15 -37.14
C PHE A 988 -12.95 7.30 -37.52
N ARG A 989 -14.07 7.94 -37.84
CA ARG A 989 -15.24 7.24 -38.43
C ARG A 989 -14.91 6.71 -39.84
N GLU A 990 -14.19 7.50 -40.64
CA GLU A 990 -13.82 7.17 -42.01
C GLU A 990 -12.74 6.08 -42.12
N SER A 991 -11.88 5.92 -41.12
CA SER A 991 -11.01 4.73 -40.98
C SER A 991 -11.78 3.46 -40.59
N GLY A 992 -13.06 3.58 -40.21
CA GLY A 992 -13.95 2.50 -39.79
C GLY A 992 -14.09 2.35 -38.26
N GLY A 993 -13.33 3.13 -37.50
CA GLY A 993 -13.17 3.00 -36.05
C GLY A 993 -14.48 3.10 -35.25
N LYS A 994 -14.56 2.32 -34.17
CA LYS A 994 -15.71 2.26 -33.24
C LYS A 994 -15.36 2.83 -31.87
N VAL A 995 -16.25 3.64 -31.31
CA VAL A 995 -16.14 4.19 -29.95
C VAL A 995 -17.28 3.66 -29.09
N LEU A 996 -16.96 3.10 -27.94
CA LEU A 996 -17.90 2.69 -26.90
C LEU A 996 -17.56 3.48 -25.63
N MET A 997 -18.35 4.53 -25.37
CA MET A 997 -18.20 5.36 -24.16
C MET A 997 -19.20 4.95 -23.09
N TYR A 998 -18.76 4.85 -21.84
CA TYR A 998 -19.65 4.62 -20.70
C TYR A 998 -19.36 5.61 -19.57
N HIS A 999 -20.38 5.96 -18.77
CA HIS A 999 -20.20 6.86 -17.62
C HIS A 999 -21.13 6.46 -16.46
N GLY A 1000 -20.58 6.42 -15.24
CA GLY A 1000 -21.37 6.24 -14.03
C GLY A 1000 -22.21 7.48 -13.72
N MET A 1001 -23.48 7.28 -13.37
CA MET A 1001 -24.40 8.38 -13.05
C MET A 1001 -24.23 8.91 -11.61
N ALA A 1002 -23.44 8.21 -10.77
CA ALA A 1002 -23.06 8.62 -9.41
C ALA A 1002 -21.57 9.00 -9.32
N ASP A 1003 -20.95 9.39 -10.45
CA ASP A 1003 -19.59 9.93 -10.51
C ASP A 1003 -19.57 11.37 -9.97
N ALA A 1004 -18.62 11.67 -9.08
CA ALA A 1004 -18.39 13.02 -8.57
C ALA A 1004 -16.97 13.56 -8.84
N LEU A 1005 -16.11 12.77 -9.48
CA LEU A 1005 -14.76 13.19 -9.87
C LEU A 1005 -14.75 13.72 -11.31
N VAL A 1006 -15.51 13.06 -12.19
CA VAL A 1006 -15.79 13.54 -13.55
C VAL A 1006 -17.31 13.67 -13.68
N PRO A 1007 -17.87 14.87 -13.89
CA PRO A 1007 -19.32 15.03 -14.07
C PRO A 1007 -19.82 14.22 -15.27
N THR A 1008 -20.82 13.36 -15.07
CA THR A 1008 -21.46 12.55 -16.12
C THR A 1008 -21.94 13.41 -17.30
N ARG A 1009 -22.49 14.60 -16.97
CA ARG A 1009 -22.95 15.61 -17.94
C ARG A 1009 -21.83 16.17 -18.84
N GLY A 1010 -20.57 15.99 -18.46
CA GLY A 1010 -19.42 16.25 -19.33
C GLY A 1010 -19.28 15.24 -20.49
N SER A 1011 -19.69 13.98 -20.30
CA SER A 1011 -19.79 13.00 -21.41
C SER A 1011 -21.02 13.22 -22.27
N ASP A 1012 -22.15 13.65 -21.69
CA ASP A 1012 -23.33 14.08 -22.44
C ASP A 1012 -22.95 15.23 -23.41
N LEU A 1013 -22.21 16.22 -22.91
CA LEU A 1013 -21.67 17.31 -23.71
C LEU A 1013 -20.76 16.81 -24.84
N TYR A 1014 -19.80 15.92 -24.55
CA TYR A 1014 -18.89 15.36 -25.56
C TYR A 1014 -19.63 14.60 -26.67
N TYR A 1015 -20.60 13.76 -26.28
CA TYR A 1015 -21.41 13.01 -27.23
C TYR A 1015 -22.27 13.94 -28.10
N ASN A 1016 -22.95 14.91 -27.49
CA ASN A 1016 -23.76 15.89 -28.21
C ASN A 1016 -22.93 16.75 -29.17
N ARG A 1017 -21.73 17.20 -28.77
CA ARG A 1017 -20.80 17.90 -29.69
C ARG A 1017 -20.33 17.03 -30.85
N THR A 1018 -20.22 15.71 -30.66
CA THR A 1018 -19.90 14.79 -31.76
C THR A 1018 -21.10 14.56 -32.68
N VAL A 1019 -22.33 14.51 -32.14
CA VAL A 1019 -23.57 14.52 -32.94
C VAL A 1019 -23.72 15.83 -33.72
N GLU A 1020 -23.37 16.98 -33.15
CA GLU A 1020 -23.33 18.28 -33.84
C GLU A 1020 -22.29 18.29 -34.99
N ALA A 1021 -21.08 17.76 -34.76
CA ALA A 1021 -20.06 17.60 -35.79
C ALA A 1021 -20.51 16.64 -36.92
N MET A 1022 -21.36 15.67 -36.60
CA MET A 1022 -22.06 14.78 -37.52
C MET A 1022 -23.30 15.44 -38.19
N GLY A 1023 -23.46 16.77 -38.10
CA GLY A 1023 -24.56 17.51 -38.71
C GLY A 1023 -25.91 17.37 -38.00
N GLY A 1024 -25.92 16.86 -36.77
CA GLY A 1024 -27.11 16.54 -35.98
C GLY A 1024 -27.62 15.10 -36.14
N ASP A 1025 -26.97 14.25 -36.95
CA ASP A 1025 -27.42 12.88 -37.19
C ASP A 1025 -26.99 11.92 -36.08
N LEU A 1026 -27.88 11.74 -35.11
CA LEU A 1026 -27.74 10.78 -34.00
C LEU A 1026 -27.65 9.31 -34.48
N ASN A 1027 -28.29 8.95 -35.60
CA ASN A 1027 -28.26 7.57 -36.11
C ASN A 1027 -26.91 7.28 -36.77
N ALA A 1028 -26.47 8.14 -37.68
CA ALA A 1028 -25.14 8.05 -38.29
C ALA A 1028 -24.01 8.16 -37.25
N THR A 1029 -24.26 8.81 -36.12
CA THR A 1029 -23.34 8.80 -34.96
C THR A 1029 -23.32 7.40 -34.32
N ARG A 1030 -24.49 6.81 -34.01
CA ARG A 1030 -24.60 5.47 -33.39
C ARG A 1030 -24.08 4.30 -34.24
N ASP A 1031 -23.86 4.50 -35.54
CA ASP A 1031 -23.20 3.53 -36.43
C ASP A 1031 -21.69 3.36 -36.14
N PHE A 1032 -21.08 4.29 -35.40
CA PHE A 1032 -19.66 4.21 -35.03
C PHE A 1032 -19.36 4.61 -33.57
N PHE A 1033 -20.16 5.49 -32.95
CA PHE A 1033 -19.97 5.97 -31.59
C PHE A 1033 -21.23 5.73 -30.76
N ARG A 1034 -21.14 4.87 -29.74
CA ARG A 1034 -22.23 4.55 -28.82
C ARG A 1034 -21.87 4.97 -27.40
N TYR A 1035 -22.85 5.54 -26.70
CA TYR A 1035 -22.73 6.07 -25.35
C TYR A 1035 -23.69 5.36 -24.40
N PHE A 1036 -23.23 5.07 -23.18
CA PHE A 1036 -23.96 4.30 -22.16
C PHE A 1036 -23.91 5.02 -20.81
N LEU A 1037 -25.09 5.34 -20.27
CA LEU A 1037 -25.25 5.83 -18.90
C LEU A 1037 -25.46 4.64 -17.96
N VAL A 1038 -24.73 4.58 -16.85
CA VAL A 1038 -24.80 3.49 -15.87
C VAL A 1038 -25.37 3.99 -14.53
N PRO A 1039 -26.66 3.73 -14.25
CA PRO A 1039 -27.32 4.11 -12.98
C PRO A 1039 -26.56 3.63 -11.74
N GLY A 1040 -26.38 4.51 -10.76
CA GLY A 1040 -25.77 4.19 -9.45
C GLY A 1040 -24.31 3.70 -9.45
N MET A 1041 -23.67 3.55 -10.61
CA MET A 1041 -22.23 3.33 -10.72
C MET A 1041 -21.46 4.63 -10.47
N GLN A 1042 -20.36 4.53 -9.74
CA GLN A 1042 -19.46 5.63 -9.42
C GLN A 1042 -18.35 5.79 -10.48
N HIS A 1043 -17.23 6.43 -10.13
CA HIS A 1043 -16.12 6.66 -11.06
C HIS A 1043 -15.49 5.34 -11.53
N CYS A 1044 -15.61 5.05 -12.83
CA CYS A 1044 -15.16 3.82 -13.52
C CYS A 1044 -15.82 2.48 -13.11
N GLY A 1045 -16.32 2.37 -11.89
CA GLY A 1045 -16.94 1.18 -11.32
C GLY A 1045 -17.46 1.45 -9.91
N LEU A 1046 -17.74 0.37 -9.16
CA LEU A 1046 -18.25 0.38 -7.77
C LEU A 1046 -19.57 1.14 -7.56
N THR A 1047 -20.12 1.00 -6.36
CA THR A 1047 -21.38 1.63 -5.91
C THR A 1047 -21.47 1.64 -4.37
N ASP A 1048 -22.14 2.64 -3.80
CA ASP A 1048 -22.58 2.68 -2.39
C ASP A 1048 -24.07 2.26 -2.24
N VAL A 1049 -24.79 1.98 -3.34
CA VAL A 1049 -26.26 1.81 -3.37
C VAL A 1049 -26.73 0.50 -4.03
N ASP A 1050 -25.88 -0.54 -4.02
CA ASP A 1050 -26.16 -1.86 -4.61
C ASP A 1050 -26.66 -1.81 -6.07
N ALA A 1051 -26.16 -0.85 -6.85
CA ALA A 1051 -26.39 -0.78 -8.28
C ALA A 1051 -25.54 -1.78 -9.09
N PRO A 1052 -26.05 -2.38 -10.17
CA PRO A 1052 -25.23 -3.18 -11.08
C PRO A 1052 -24.18 -2.31 -11.78
N TRP A 1053 -22.89 -2.62 -11.60
CA TRP A 1053 -21.77 -1.79 -12.05
C TRP A 1053 -20.69 -2.55 -12.84
N ALA A 1054 -20.61 -3.87 -12.69
CA ALA A 1054 -19.58 -4.68 -13.33
C ALA A 1054 -20.05 -5.23 -14.68
N PHE A 1055 -19.35 -4.84 -15.76
CA PHE A 1055 -19.64 -5.21 -17.15
C PHE A 1055 -18.37 -5.33 -18.02
N GLY A 1056 -17.21 -5.63 -17.42
CA GLY A 1056 -15.93 -5.73 -18.15
C GLY A 1056 -15.35 -4.39 -18.60
N GLY A 1057 -15.81 -3.27 -18.02
CA GLY A 1057 -15.22 -1.96 -18.25
C GLY A 1057 -13.77 -1.86 -17.75
N ALA A 1058 -13.02 -0.88 -18.25
CA ALA A 1058 -11.64 -0.63 -17.86
C ALA A 1058 -11.49 -0.47 -16.32
N TYR A 1059 -10.46 -1.10 -15.77
CA TYR A 1059 -10.17 -1.30 -14.35
C TYR A 1059 -11.14 -2.17 -13.54
N GLN A 1060 -12.30 -2.57 -14.08
CA GLN A 1060 -13.31 -3.32 -13.31
C GLN A 1060 -12.81 -4.73 -12.94
N ALA A 1061 -12.11 -5.42 -13.83
CA ALA A 1061 -11.51 -6.72 -13.54
C ALA A 1061 -10.49 -6.64 -12.38
N ALA A 1062 -9.72 -5.56 -12.31
CA ALA A 1062 -8.68 -5.33 -11.30
C ALA A 1062 -9.21 -5.08 -9.87
N VAL A 1063 -10.52 -4.83 -9.72
CA VAL A 1063 -11.22 -4.79 -8.42
C VAL A 1063 -11.25 -6.19 -7.80
N PHE A 1064 -11.64 -7.19 -8.58
CA PHE A 1064 -11.78 -8.59 -8.13
C PHE A 1064 -10.44 -9.32 -7.91
N GLY A 1065 -9.31 -8.65 -8.13
CA GLY A 1065 -7.97 -9.15 -7.86
C GLY A 1065 -7.14 -9.48 -9.11
N ASN A 1066 -5.87 -9.82 -8.89
CA ASN A 1066 -4.83 -9.78 -9.93
C ASN A 1066 -4.90 -10.87 -11.01
N ARG A 1067 -5.88 -11.78 -10.93
CA ARG A 1067 -6.08 -12.93 -11.85
C ARG A 1067 -7.31 -12.79 -12.75
N THR A 1068 -8.22 -11.90 -12.41
CA THR A 1068 -9.50 -11.71 -13.09
C THR A 1068 -9.30 -10.99 -14.42
N HIS A 1069 -10.14 -11.31 -15.42
CA HIS A 1069 -10.11 -10.69 -16.74
C HIS A 1069 -11.49 -10.55 -17.43
N SER A 1070 -12.58 -10.94 -16.76
CA SER A 1070 -13.98 -10.72 -17.20
C SER A 1070 -14.81 -10.26 -16.00
N VAL A 1071 -16.11 -10.03 -16.20
CA VAL A 1071 -17.10 -10.11 -15.13
C VAL A 1071 -17.11 -11.55 -14.57
N PRO A 1072 -16.85 -11.75 -13.27
CA PRO A 1072 -16.74 -13.09 -12.70
C PRO A 1072 -18.01 -13.93 -12.84
N GLY A 1073 -17.90 -15.11 -13.47
CA GLY A 1073 -19.01 -15.99 -13.79
C GLY A 1073 -19.60 -15.79 -15.20
N PHE A 1074 -19.09 -14.82 -15.96
CA PHE A 1074 -19.47 -14.51 -17.34
C PHE A 1074 -18.22 -14.43 -18.25
N GLU A 1075 -17.22 -15.26 -17.98
CA GLU A 1075 -15.98 -15.33 -18.75
C GLU A 1075 -16.25 -15.68 -20.24
N GLY A 1076 -16.02 -14.72 -21.13
CA GLY A 1076 -16.21 -14.89 -22.57
C GLY A 1076 -17.66 -14.68 -23.08
N ASP A 1077 -18.54 -14.05 -22.29
CA ASP A 1077 -19.88 -13.64 -22.74
C ASP A 1077 -19.93 -12.15 -23.12
N PRO A 1078 -20.03 -11.78 -24.42
CA PRO A 1078 -20.17 -10.39 -24.86
C PRO A 1078 -21.45 -9.70 -24.36
N GLY A 1079 -22.44 -10.45 -23.86
CA GLY A 1079 -23.62 -9.89 -23.20
C GLY A 1079 -23.32 -9.25 -21.85
N HIS A 1080 -22.20 -9.62 -21.21
CA HIS A 1080 -21.78 -9.12 -19.89
C HIS A 1080 -20.36 -8.50 -19.89
N ASP A 1081 -19.49 -8.80 -20.85
CA ASP A 1081 -18.18 -8.16 -21.02
C ASP A 1081 -18.21 -7.18 -22.22
N VAL A 1082 -18.14 -5.89 -21.91
CA VAL A 1082 -18.25 -4.79 -22.89
C VAL A 1082 -17.01 -4.66 -23.80
N LEU A 1083 -15.83 -5.15 -23.37
CA LEU A 1083 -14.65 -5.23 -24.23
C LEU A 1083 -14.85 -6.32 -25.28
N MET A 1084 -15.43 -7.46 -24.91
CA MET A 1084 -15.82 -8.50 -25.86
C MET A 1084 -16.98 -8.06 -26.76
N ALA A 1085 -17.92 -7.26 -26.26
CA ALA A 1085 -18.97 -6.64 -27.08
C ALA A 1085 -18.39 -5.69 -28.15
N LEU A 1086 -17.37 -4.90 -27.81
CA LEU A 1086 -16.65 -4.04 -28.77
C LEU A 1086 -15.88 -4.86 -29.82
N VAL A 1087 -15.28 -5.99 -29.43
CA VAL A 1087 -14.63 -6.92 -30.38
C VAL A 1087 -15.65 -7.44 -31.39
N ASP A 1088 -16.81 -7.92 -30.95
CA ASP A 1088 -17.88 -8.39 -31.84
C ASP A 1088 -18.45 -7.27 -32.74
N TRP A 1089 -18.48 -6.02 -32.28
CA TRP A 1089 -18.89 -4.88 -33.11
C TRP A 1089 -17.88 -4.55 -34.21
N VAL A 1090 -16.58 -4.59 -33.90
CA VAL A 1090 -15.50 -4.34 -34.87
C VAL A 1090 -15.37 -5.47 -35.89
N GLU A 1091 -15.28 -6.73 -35.43
CA GLU A 1091 -14.92 -7.87 -36.28
C GLU A 1091 -16.11 -8.52 -37.00
N ARG A 1092 -17.32 -8.40 -36.42
CA ARG A 1092 -18.54 -9.06 -36.92
C ARG A 1092 -19.62 -8.06 -37.33
N GLY A 1093 -19.40 -6.76 -37.10
CA GLY A 1093 -20.38 -5.71 -37.38
C GLY A 1093 -21.60 -5.73 -36.45
N VAL A 1094 -21.57 -6.47 -35.32
CA VAL A 1094 -22.70 -6.64 -34.41
C VAL A 1094 -22.82 -5.42 -33.48
N PRO A 1095 -23.82 -4.53 -33.63
CA PRO A 1095 -23.85 -3.29 -32.88
C PRO A 1095 -24.24 -3.53 -31.42
N VAL A 1096 -23.50 -2.93 -30.48
CA VAL A 1096 -23.81 -3.03 -29.05
C VAL A 1096 -25.00 -2.14 -28.72
N ASP A 1097 -26.24 -2.63 -28.79
CA ASP A 1097 -27.43 -1.87 -28.36
C ASP A 1097 -27.64 -1.89 -26.83
N SER A 1098 -27.15 -2.94 -26.16
CA SER A 1098 -27.13 -3.07 -24.70
C SER A 1098 -26.14 -4.13 -24.23
N PHE A 1099 -25.68 -4.03 -22.98
CA PHE A 1099 -24.96 -5.08 -22.24
C PHE A 1099 -25.50 -5.15 -20.81
N VAL A 1100 -25.28 -6.25 -20.09
CA VAL A 1100 -25.82 -6.46 -18.74
C VAL A 1100 -24.77 -6.16 -17.67
N ALA A 1101 -25.00 -5.11 -16.89
CA ALA A 1101 -24.20 -4.85 -15.69
C ALA A 1101 -24.65 -5.72 -14.52
N THR A 1102 -23.70 -6.07 -13.64
CA THR A 1102 -23.89 -7.00 -12.53
C THR A 1102 -23.42 -6.40 -11.20
N THR A 1103 -24.04 -6.81 -10.09
CA THR A 1103 -23.48 -6.67 -8.73
C THR A 1103 -23.86 -7.87 -7.85
N TRP A 1104 -23.09 -8.10 -6.79
CA TRP A 1104 -23.17 -9.27 -5.91
C TRP A 1104 -23.52 -8.87 -4.47
N ARG A 1105 -23.94 -9.83 -3.63
CA ARG A 1105 -24.45 -9.59 -2.25
C ARG A 1105 -23.41 -8.99 -1.29
N SER A 1106 -22.14 -9.07 -1.67
CA SER A 1106 -21.09 -8.13 -1.31
C SER A 1106 -20.45 -7.71 -2.63
N SER A 1107 -20.48 -6.41 -2.94
CA SER A 1107 -20.21 -5.85 -4.27
C SER A 1107 -18.83 -6.18 -4.83
N GLU A 1108 -17.84 -6.44 -3.96
CA GLU A 1108 -16.46 -6.82 -4.30
C GLU A 1108 -16.16 -8.33 -4.09
N GLU A 1109 -17.08 -9.12 -3.52
CA GLU A 1109 -16.92 -10.58 -3.34
C GLU A 1109 -17.92 -11.36 -4.22
N PRO A 1110 -17.62 -11.61 -5.52
CA PRO A 1110 -18.49 -12.39 -6.41
C PRO A 1110 -18.99 -13.76 -5.89
N PRO A 1111 -18.21 -14.52 -5.09
CA PRO A 1111 -18.68 -15.76 -4.45
C PRO A 1111 -19.83 -15.58 -3.45
N SER A 1112 -20.21 -14.35 -3.10
CA SER A 1112 -21.43 -14.04 -2.35
C SER A 1112 -22.73 -14.27 -3.15
N GLY A 1113 -22.61 -14.43 -4.47
CA GLY A 1113 -23.71 -14.63 -5.41
C GLY A 1113 -24.31 -13.31 -5.88
N ILE A 1114 -24.91 -13.34 -7.08
CA ILE A 1114 -25.52 -12.17 -7.70
C ILE A 1114 -26.63 -11.61 -6.78
N LEU A 1115 -26.64 -10.29 -6.65
CA LEU A 1115 -27.68 -9.52 -5.97
C LEU A 1115 -28.62 -8.90 -7.01
N ARG A 1116 -28.08 -8.16 -7.99
CA ARG A 1116 -28.84 -7.53 -9.09
C ARG A 1116 -28.11 -7.61 -10.42
N GLN A 1117 -28.88 -7.59 -11.51
CA GLN A 1117 -28.40 -7.28 -12.85
C GLN A 1117 -29.38 -6.35 -13.59
N ARG A 1118 -28.87 -5.47 -14.45
CA ARG A 1118 -29.68 -4.54 -15.25
C ARG A 1118 -29.05 -4.35 -16.64
N PRO A 1119 -29.84 -4.36 -17.73
CA PRO A 1119 -29.32 -3.96 -19.03
C PRO A 1119 -28.96 -2.47 -19.01
N VAL A 1120 -27.74 -2.16 -19.45
CA VAL A 1120 -27.26 -0.80 -19.72
C VAL A 1120 -27.51 -0.53 -21.20
N CYS A 1121 -28.20 0.56 -21.51
CA CYS A 1121 -28.76 0.83 -22.83
C CYS A 1121 -27.96 1.88 -23.61
N ALA A 1122 -27.88 1.73 -24.93
CA ALA A 1122 -27.27 2.72 -25.80
C ALA A 1122 -28.13 4.01 -25.88
N TYR A 1123 -27.57 5.12 -25.39
CA TYR A 1123 -28.18 6.45 -25.35
C TYR A 1123 -28.78 6.87 -26.71
N PRO A 1124 -29.96 7.51 -26.75
CA PRO A 1124 -30.76 8.03 -25.63
C PRO A 1124 -31.71 7.01 -24.98
N LYS A 1125 -31.62 5.71 -25.32
CA LYS A 1125 -32.47 4.70 -24.67
C LYS A 1125 -32.08 4.52 -23.20
N VAL A 1126 -33.07 4.22 -22.36
CA VAL A 1126 -32.88 3.91 -20.94
C VAL A 1126 -33.48 2.54 -20.60
N ALA A 1127 -33.01 1.95 -19.49
CA ALA A 1127 -33.58 0.72 -18.98
C ALA A 1127 -34.95 1.00 -18.35
N ALA A 1128 -36.01 0.43 -18.92
CA ALA A 1128 -37.37 0.51 -18.41
C ALA A 1128 -37.82 -0.86 -17.91
N TRP A 1129 -38.26 -0.92 -16.65
CA TRP A 1129 -38.86 -2.11 -16.04
C TRP A 1129 -40.25 -2.39 -16.63
N ASP A 1130 -40.61 -3.66 -16.75
CA ASP A 1130 -41.88 -4.11 -17.36
C ASP A 1130 -43.13 -3.87 -16.49
N GLY A 1131 -42.95 -3.50 -15.22
CA GLY A 1131 -44.02 -3.25 -14.26
C GLY A 1131 -44.54 -4.49 -13.51
N VAL A 1132 -43.94 -5.68 -13.73
CA VAL A 1132 -44.48 -6.98 -13.26
C VAL A 1132 -43.39 -7.95 -12.80
N GLY A 1133 -42.24 -7.99 -13.49
CA GLY A 1133 -41.14 -8.90 -13.24
C GLY A 1133 -40.27 -8.50 -12.04
N ASP A 1134 -39.26 -9.31 -11.76
CA ASP A 1134 -38.31 -9.09 -10.67
C ASP A 1134 -37.32 -7.96 -11.04
N VAL A 1135 -37.33 -6.86 -10.29
CA VAL A 1135 -36.48 -5.67 -10.52
C VAL A 1135 -34.98 -5.96 -10.43
N ASP A 1136 -34.59 -7.04 -9.74
CA ASP A 1136 -33.20 -7.46 -9.58
C ASP A 1136 -32.73 -8.37 -10.75
N ARG A 1137 -33.63 -8.82 -11.63
CA ARG A 1137 -33.33 -9.64 -12.82
C ARG A 1137 -33.24 -8.80 -14.10
N PRO A 1138 -32.33 -9.13 -15.04
CA PRO A 1138 -32.18 -8.33 -16.27
C PRO A 1138 -33.33 -8.57 -17.26
N ASP A 1139 -33.97 -9.75 -17.24
CA ASP A 1139 -35.06 -10.15 -18.13
C ASP A 1139 -36.33 -9.28 -17.96
N SER A 1140 -36.49 -8.63 -16.80
CA SER A 1140 -37.65 -7.79 -16.46
C SER A 1140 -37.49 -6.34 -16.93
N TRP A 1141 -36.40 -6.01 -17.63
CA TRP A 1141 -36.07 -4.68 -18.13
C TRP A 1141 -35.88 -4.70 -19.64
N SER A 1142 -36.19 -3.58 -20.29
CA SER A 1142 -35.97 -3.41 -21.73
C SER A 1142 -35.42 -2.02 -22.04
N CYS A 1143 -34.64 -1.90 -23.11
CA CYS A 1143 -34.12 -0.60 -23.55
C CYS A 1143 -35.19 0.15 -24.36
N ALA A 1144 -35.89 1.07 -23.71
CA ALA A 1144 -36.94 1.93 -24.28
C ALA A 1144 -36.33 3.11 -25.03
#